data_AF-A0A2I0A837-F1
#
_entry.id   AF-A0A2I0A837-F1
#
_cell.length_a   1.000
_cell.length_b   1.000
_cell.length_c   1.000
_cell.angle_alpha   90.00
_cell.angle_beta   90.00
_cell.angle_gamma   90.00
#
_symmetry.space_group_name_H-M   'P 1'
#
loop_
_entity.id
_entity.type
_entity.pdbx_description
1 polymer ?
#
loop_
_entity_poly.entity_id
_entity_poly.type
_entity_poly.pdbx_seq_one_letter_code
_entity_poly.pdbx_strand_id
1 'polypeptide(L)'
;MAAALWQPQEDGLREICGLLERQISPNSDQHHIWQQLQHYNQIPDFNNYLAFILAKAEGKSVEVRQAAGLLLKNNMRVSFKSLSPTHQQYIKSELLPCLGATDKSIRSTTGTVISVIVQLGRVLSWPELLQALVHCLDGNDLNHMEGAMDAMFKICEDVPEELDVDVPGLPDRPINIFMPRLLQFFQSPHATLRRLSLGSINQFIVIMPKALLLSMDQYLQGLFVLARDSSADVRKLVCSAFVQLIEVRPTILEPHLRNVIEYMLQANNDSDAEVALEACEFWSAYCDANLPPEGLREFLPCLIPVLLSNMIYADDDESLIDAEDDESIPDRDQDLKPRFHSSRLHGFENGEDPDDDIVNVWNLRKCSAAGLDILSNVFGDDILPTLMPLIQQRLSTSNDSSWKEREAAVLAIGAIGEGCLNGLYPLLPEIVTFLLPLLDDKFPLIRSITCWTLSRFSKFIIQGIGDQRGYEQFDKVLIGLLRRVLDTNKRVQEAACSAFATLEEEAAEELAPRLEIILQHLLCAFGKYQALGPGFSQFAEPVFQRCISLIQTQLLAKVDHVAAGVQFDKEFIVCSLDLLSGLTEGLGSGIEDLVAKSNLRDLLVQCCMDAAADIRQSALALLGDLARVCPIHLHPRLQDFLNIAAEQLSANQVKEAVSVANNACWALGELAVKVHQEISPVIIKVISSLVPILQNPEGLNKSLLENSAITLGRFGWVCPEHVAPHMEHFIQPWCATLCLIRDDFEKEDAFRGLCAMVRINPSGAVSSLAYMCRAIASWHEIRSKDLHNEVCQVLNGYKQMLGGGSWELCIATLEPQAVQRRIAFSFSFFFDCLRWIIFSSIFLIFSRRPLLSVVACAASIESVVRGLHSTRMKRMGEHGHDEPFYLHAKHMYNLDRMKYQKLTMTLGVLTAFSIGVGVPVYAVIFQQKKAGKL
;
A
#
# COMPACT_ATOMS: atom_id res chain seq x y z
N MET A 1 -45.98 41.24 10.66
CA MET A 1 -45.06 42.19 9.99
C MET A 1 -44.29 41.39 8.96
N ALA A 2 -44.56 41.61 7.66
CA ALA A 2 -43.78 40.97 6.60
C ALA A 2 -42.32 41.42 6.73
N ALA A 3 -41.39 40.49 6.84
CA ALA A 3 -39.96 40.81 6.81
C ALA A 3 -39.68 41.52 5.48
N ALA A 4 -39.07 42.70 5.52
CA ALA A 4 -38.67 43.41 4.31
C ALA A 4 -37.75 42.50 3.49
N LEU A 5 -38.10 42.25 2.22
CA LEU A 5 -37.22 41.54 1.30
C LEU A 5 -35.90 42.29 1.18
N TRP A 6 -34.79 41.59 1.41
CA TRP A 6 -33.46 42.16 1.22
C TRP A 6 -33.31 42.64 -0.23
N GLN A 7 -32.67 43.80 -0.42
CA GLN A 7 -32.38 44.38 -1.73
C GLN A 7 -30.94 44.89 -1.71
N PRO A 8 -30.18 44.71 -2.80
CA PRO A 8 -28.81 45.19 -2.88
C PRO A 8 -28.78 46.73 -2.93
N GLN A 9 -27.78 47.33 -2.27
CA GLN A 9 -27.45 48.73 -2.51
C GLN A 9 -26.66 48.83 -3.82
N GLU A 10 -27.01 49.78 -4.69
CA GLU A 10 -26.40 49.89 -6.03
C GLU A 10 -24.88 50.08 -5.98
N ASP A 11 -24.38 50.86 -5.03
CA ASP A 11 -22.95 51.10 -4.91
C ASP A 11 -22.19 49.83 -4.50
N GLY A 12 -22.72 49.07 -3.54
CA GLY A 12 -22.16 47.78 -3.14
C GLY A 12 -22.21 46.74 -4.27
N LEU A 13 -23.32 46.69 -5.01
CA LEU A 13 -23.45 45.82 -6.17
C LEU A 13 -22.43 46.17 -7.27
N ARG A 14 -22.22 47.46 -7.53
CA ARG A 14 -21.23 47.94 -8.51
C ARG A 14 -19.80 47.59 -8.08
N GLU A 15 -19.50 47.75 -6.80
CA GLU A 15 -18.19 47.45 -6.22
C GLU A 15 -17.86 45.96 -6.30
N ILE A 16 -18.78 45.09 -5.87
CA ILE A 16 -18.59 43.62 -5.88
C ILE A 16 -18.48 43.11 -7.32
N CYS A 17 -19.35 43.54 -8.24
CA CYS A 17 -19.24 43.18 -9.65
C CYS A 17 -17.90 43.63 -10.25
N GLY A 18 -17.45 44.85 -9.96
CA GLY A 18 -16.15 45.35 -10.44
C GLY A 18 -14.96 44.62 -9.83
N LEU A 19 -15.11 44.04 -8.63
CA LEU A 19 -14.08 43.19 -8.02
C LEU A 19 -14.02 41.81 -8.69
N LEU A 20 -15.17 41.19 -8.97
CA LEU A 20 -15.26 39.92 -9.69
C LEU A 20 -14.76 40.05 -11.14
N GLU A 21 -15.09 41.15 -11.83
CA GLU A 21 -14.56 41.44 -13.18
C GLU A 21 -13.02 41.54 -13.17
N ARG A 22 -12.45 42.17 -12.14
CA ARG A 22 -10.99 42.22 -11.97
C ARG A 22 -10.38 40.86 -11.64
N GLN A 23 -11.07 40.03 -10.85
CA GLN A 23 -10.62 38.68 -10.51
C GLN A 23 -10.47 37.80 -11.76
N ILE A 24 -11.37 37.94 -12.73
CA ILE A 24 -11.35 37.18 -13.98
C ILE A 24 -10.24 37.69 -14.94
N SER A 25 -9.77 38.93 -14.78
CA SER A 25 -8.76 39.52 -15.66
C SER A 25 -7.35 39.00 -15.38
N PRO A 26 -6.59 38.54 -16.41
CA PRO A 26 -5.26 37.96 -16.25
C PRO A 26 -4.18 38.95 -15.80
N ASN A 27 -4.42 40.27 -15.90
CA ASN A 27 -3.46 41.33 -15.57
C ASN A 27 -3.68 41.94 -14.17
N SER A 28 -4.59 41.38 -13.37
CA SER A 28 -4.95 41.91 -12.05
C SER A 28 -4.09 41.33 -10.93
N ASP A 29 -3.89 42.11 -9.87
CA ASP A 29 -3.29 41.61 -8.62
C ASP A 29 -4.28 40.71 -7.87
N GLN A 30 -4.21 39.40 -8.16
CA GLN A 30 -5.07 38.38 -7.58
C GLN A 30 -4.94 38.29 -6.07
N HIS A 31 -3.75 38.58 -5.51
CA HIS A 31 -3.55 38.54 -4.06
C HIS A 31 -4.31 39.68 -3.36
N HIS A 32 -4.22 40.89 -3.91
CA HIS A 32 -4.95 42.03 -3.36
C HIS A 32 -6.47 41.86 -3.48
N ILE A 33 -6.95 41.32 -4.60
CA ILE A 33 -8.38 41.03 -4.81
C ILE A 33 -8.87 40.00 -3.80
N TRP A 34 -8.11 38.93 -3.57
CA TRP A 34 -8.46 37.90 -2.60
C TRP A 34 -8.53 38.45 -1.16
N GLN A 35 -7.59 39.32 -0.77
CA GLN A 35 -7.65 40.00 0.54
C GLN A 35 -8.92 40.86 0.69
N GLN A 36 -9.32 41.57 -0.37
CA GLN A 36 -10.56 42.37 -0.36
C GLN A 36 -11.80 41.47 -0.22
N LEU A 37 -11.85 40.35 -0.95
CA LEU A 37 -12.95 39.39 -0.84
C LEU A 37 -13.04 38.76 0.56
N GLN A 38 -11.91 38.45 1.19
CA GLN A 38 -11.88 37.96 2.58
C GLN A 38 -12.40 39.00 3.57
N HIS A 39 -12.10 40.28 3.35
CA HIS A 39 -12.64 41.35 4.16
C HIS A 39 -14.17 41.46 4.01
N TYR A 40 -14.70 41.43 2.77
CA TYR A 40 -16.15 41.47 2.55
C TYR A 40 -16.87 40.24 3.08
N ASN A 41 -16.22 39.07 3.16
CA ASN A 41 -16.84 37.87 3.74
C ASN A 41 -17.20 38.03 5.23
N GLN A 42 -16.65 39.04 5.91
CA GLN A 42 -17.03 39.40 7.28
C GLN A 42 -18.34 40.20 7.34
N ILE A 43 -18.83 40.71 6.21
CA ILE A 43 -20.07 41.50 6.12
C ILE A 43 -21.28 40.54 6.09
N PRO A 44 -22.26 40.70 7.01
CA PRO A 44 -23.33 39.72 7.21
C PRO A 44 -24.18 39.37 5.97
N ASP A 45 -24.38 40.32 5.05
CA ASP A 45 -25.22 40.17 3.86
C ASP A 45 -24.41 40.06 2.55
N PHE A 46 -23.08 39.92 2.62
CA PHE A 46 -22.24 39.74 1.44
C PHE A 46 -22.67 38.54 0.58
N ASN A 47 -23.02 37.44 1.23
CA ASN A 47 -23.51 36.24 0.52
C ASN A 47 -24.88 36.46 -0.16
N ASN A 48 -25.68 37.42 0.31
CA ASN A 48 -26.91 37.82 -0.39
C ASN A 48 -26.57 38.55 -1.70
N TYR A 49 -25.54 39.41 -1.72
CA TYR A 49 -25.07 40.02 -2.96
C TYR A 49 -24.59 38.97 -3.95
N LEU A 50 -23.82 37.97 -3.53
CA LEU A 50 -23.35 36.91 -4.42
C LEU A 50 -24.51 36.09 -5.01
N ALA A 51 -25.49 35.73 -4.18
CA ALA A 51 -26.71 35.04 -4.64
C ALA A 51 -27.52 35.90 -5.62
N PHE A 52 -27.68 37.20 -5.32
CA PHE A 52 -28.34 38.15 -6.22
C PHE A 52 -27.60 38.31 -7.55
N ILE A 53 -26.26 38.39 -7.54
CA ILE A 53 -25.46 38.53 -8.76
C ILE A 53 -25.62 37.29 -9.63
N LEU A 54 -25.52 36.10 -9.04
CA LEU A 54 -25.75 34.85 -9.75
C LEU A 54 -27.16 34.82 -10.37
N ALA A 55 -28.19 35.18 -9.60
CA ALA A 55 -29.58 34.99 -9.98
C ALA A 55 -30.16 36.09 -10.88
N LYS A 56 -29.93 37.36 -10.55
CA LYS A 56 -30.73 38.52 -11.01
C LYS A 56 -29.92 39.68 -11.57
N ALA A 57 -28.59 39.65 -11.60
CA ALA A 57 -27.79 40.73 -12.19
C ALA A 57 -27.87 40.75 -13.73
N GLU A 58 -29.02 41.19 -14.25
CA GLU A 58 -29.26 41.41 -15.67
C GLU A 58 -28.30 42.47 -16.22
N GLY A 59 -27.65 42.17 -17.36
CA GLY A 59 -26.65 43.04 -17.98
C GLY A 59 -25.20 42.81 -17.54
N LYS A 60 -24.94 41.92 -16.56
CA LYS A 60 -23.59 41.42 -16.26
C LYS A 60 -23.25 40.18 -17.06
N SER A 61 -21.96 39.97 -17.32
CA SER A 61 -21.50 38.82 -18.11
C SER A 61 -21.71 37.50 -17.37
N VAL A 62 -21.82 36.41 -18.11
CA VAL A 62 -22.05 35.08 -17.54
C VAL A 62 -20.88 34.68 -16.62
N GLU A 63 -19.65 35.06 -16.98
CA GLU A 63 -18.44 34.78 -16.21
C GLU A 63 -18.47 35.46 -14.84
N VAL A 64 -18.94 36.71 -14.76
CA VAL A 64 -19.08 37.45 -13.48
C VAL A 64 -20.13 36.79 -12.59
N ARG A 65 -21.27 36.39 -13.19
CA ARG A 65 -22.36 35.71 -12.47
C ARG A 65 -21.90 34.34 -11.97
N GLN A 66 -21.16 33.59 -12.79
CA GLN A 66 -20.57 32.31 -12.43
C GLN A 66 -19.52 32.47 -11.32
N ALA A 67 -18.63 33.45 -11.42
CA ALA A 67 -17.64 33.74 -10.38
C ALA A 67 -18.30 34.07 -9.03
N ALA A 68 -19.40 34.83 -9.05
CA ALA A 68 -20.19 35.09 -7.84
C ALA A 68 -20.76 33.80 -7.23
N GLY A 69 -21.29 32.90 -8.06
CA GLY A 69 -21.82 31.61 -7.62
C GLY A 69 -20.75 30.66 -7.07
N LEU A 70 -19.57 30.60 -7.69
CA LEU A 70 -18.45 29.79 -7.20
C LEU A 70 -17.88 30.34 -5.89
N LEU A 71 -17.79 31.67 -5.75
CA LEU A 71 -17.41 32.29 -4.48
C LEU A 71 -18.47 32.02 -3.40
N LEU A 72 -19.76 32.09 -3.75
CA LEU A 72 -20.86 31.74 -2.85
C LEU A 72 -20.74 30.28 -2.39
N LYS A 73 -20.46 29.33 -3.30
CA LYS A 73 -20.22 27.93 -2.97
C LYS A 73 -19.17 27.79 -1.88
N ASN A 74 -18.00 28.41 -2.08
CA ASN A 74 -16.88 28.34 -1.14
C ASN A 74 -17.24 28.94 0.22
N ASN A 75 -17.95 30.07 0.23
CA ASN A 75 -18.43 30.69 1.45
C ASN A 75 -19.47 29.83 2.19
N MET A 76 -20.37 29.15 1.47
CA MET A 76 -21.36 28.26 2.08
C MET A 76 -20.69 27.07 2.77
N ARG A 77 -19.65 26.47 2.17
CA ARG A 77 -18.87 25.38 2.80
C ARG A 77 -18.40 25.71 4.22
N VAL A 78 -17.97 26.95 4.43
CA VAL A 78 -17.40 27.39 5.72
C VAL A 78 -18.46 27.98 6.67
N SER A 79 -19.38 28.80 6.15
CA SER A 79 -20.19 29.71 6.97
C SER A 79 -21.69 29.43 6.95
N PHE A 80 -22.20 28.46 6.17
CA PHE A 80 -23.65 28.27 6.02
C PHE A 80 -24.38 28.10 7.35
N LYS A 81 -23.83 27.29 8.27
CA LYS A 81 -24.42 27.04 9.60
C LYS A 81 -24.39 28.26 10.53
N SER A 82 -23.47 29.21 10.33
CA SER A 82 -23.38 30.43 11.14
C SER A 82 -24.17 31.61 10.56
N LEU A 83 -24.64 31.52 9.31
CA LEU A 83 -25.50 32.53 8.72
C LEU A 83 -26.85 32.65 9.44
N SER A 84 -27.39 33.87 9.49
CA SER A 84 -28.73 34.10 10.03
C SER A 84 -29.80 33.36 9.21
N PRO A 85 -30.88 32.87 9.83
CA PRO A 85 -31.96 32.20 9.11
C PRO A 85 -32.57 33.04 7.98
N THR A 86 -32.60 34.38 8.15
CA THR A 86 -33.06 35.31 7.13
C THR A 86 -32.19 35.29 5.88
N HIS A 87 -30.86 35.26 6.04
CA HIS A 87 -29.92 35.20 4.91
C HIS A 87 -29.92 33.82 4.25
N GLN A 88 -29.99 32.75 5.05
CA GLN A 88 -30.16 31.39 4.51
C GLN A 88 -31.41 31.30 3.64
N GLN A 89 -32.56 31.80 4.11
CA GLN A 89 -33.81 31.77 3.36
C GLN A 89 -33.74 32.62 2.09
N TYR A 90 -33.09 33.79 2.15
CA TYR A 90 -32.90 34.65 0.98
C TYR A 90 -32.09 33.91 -0.10
N ILE A 91 -30.90 33.41 0.24
CA ILE A 91 -30.02 32.67 -0.68
C ILE A 91 -30.77 31.48 -1.29
N LYS A 92 -31.44 30.67 -0.46
CA LYS A 92 -32.27 29.55 -0.91
C LYS A 92 -33.31 30.00 -1.94
N SER A 93 -34.06 31.07 -1.66
CA SER A 93 -35.12 31.56 -2.56
C SER A 93 -34.60 32.11 -3.89
N GLU A 94 -33.40 32.68 -3.91
CA GLU A 94 -32.79 33.22 -5.13
C GLU A 94 -32.22 32.13 -6.04
N LEU A 95 -31.79 30.99 -5.48
CA LEU A 95 -31.22 29.88 -6.24
C LEU A 95 -32.27 29.05 -7.00
N LEU A 96 -33.48 28.87 -6.45
CA LEU A 96 -34.49 27.98 -7.05
C LEU A 96 -34.88 28.37 -8.49
N PRO A 97 -35.14 29.66 -8.82
CA PRO A 97 -35.43 30.06 -10.20
C PRO A 97 -34.25 29.82 -11.17
N CYS A 98 -33.01 29.80 -10.68
CA CYS A 98 -31.82 29.61 -11.50
C CYS A 98 -31.67 28.18 -12.03
N LEU A 99 -32.41 27.20 -11.49
CA LEU A 99 -32.51 25.85 -12.06
C LEU A 99 -33.04 25.88 -13.50
N GLY A 100 -33.90 26.85 -13.83
CA GLY A 100 -34.43 27.05 -15.18
C GLY A 100 -33.72 28.13 -16.00
N ALA A 101 -32.54 28.59 -15.57
CA ALA A 101 -31.81 29.64 -16.29
C ALA A 101 -31.51 29.24 -17.74
N THR A 102 -31.53 30.19 -18.68
CA THR A 102 -31.26 29.91 -20.10
C THR A 102 -29.83 29.45 -20.35
N ASP A 103 -28.87 30.00 -19.60
CA ASP A 103 -27.45 29.68 -19.69
C ASP A 103 -27.09 28.44 -18.87
N LYS A 104 -26.41 27.47 -19.51
CA LYS A 104 -26.02 26.20 -18.89
C LYS A 104 -25.04 26.37 -17.73
N SER A 105 -24.10 27.32 -17.82
CA SER A 105 -23.09 27.54 -16.78
C SER A 105 -23.73 28.06 -15.48
N ILE A 106 -24.76 28.91 -15.61
CA ILE A 106 -25.53 29.40 -14.47
C ILE A 106 -26.32 28.27 -13.83
N ARG A 107 -26.99 27.41 -14.62
CA ARG A 107 -27.68 26.21 -14.11
C ARG A 107 -26.72 25.30 -13.36
N SER A 108 -25.58 24.97 -13.96
CA SER A 108 -24.58 24.08 -13.34
C SER A 108 -24.03 24.65 -12.04
N THR A 109 -23.63 25.94 -12.05
CA THR A 109 -23.13 26.63 -10.85
C THR A 109 -24.17 26.66 -9.74
N THR A 110 -25.44 26.92 -10.09
CA THR A 110 -26.56 26.88 -9.15
C THR A 110 -26.70 25.49 -8.54
N GLY A 111 -26.67 24.43 -9.35
CA GLY A 111 -26.72 23.05 -8.87
C GLY A 111 -25.59 22.73 -7.89
N THR A 112 -24.39 23.21 -8.15
CA THR A 112 -23.23 23.02 -7.25
C THR A 112 -23.41 23.76 -5.92
N VAL A 113 -23.92 25.00 -5.92
CA VAL A 113 -24.22 25.73 -4.67
C VAL A 113 -25.34 25.03 -3.89
N ILE A 114 -26.38 24.56 -4.58
CA ILE A 114 -27.48 23.81 -3.97
C ILE A 114 -26.94 22.54 -3.29
N SER A 115 -26.09 21.77 -3.97
CA SER A 115 -25.53 20.52 -3.43
C SER A 115 -24.78 20.76 -2.12
N VAL A 116 -23.92 21.78 -2.06
CA VAL A 116 -23.20 22.17 -0.83
C VAL A 116 -24.15 22.57 0.30
N ILE A 117 -25.21 23.33 -0.01
CA ILE A 117 -26.20 23.72 0.99
C ILE A 117 -26.93 22.48 1.55
N VAL A 118 -27.29 21.53 0.68
CA VAL A 118 -27.94 20.28 1.08
C VAL A 118 -27.00 19.41 1.91
N GLN A 119 -25.73 19.31 1.54
CA GLN A 119 -24.71 18.55 2.29
C GLN A 119 -24.57 19.06 3.74
N LEU A 120 -24.61 20.39 3.94
CA LEU A 120 -24.45 21.00 5.27
C LEU A 120 -25.74 21.11 6.07
N GLY A 121 -26.84 21.45 5.40
CA GLY A 121 -28.14 21.73 5.99
C GLY A 121 -29.06 20.50 6.06
N ARG A 122 -28.75 19.44 5.32
CA ARG A 122 -29.61 18.28 5.04
C ARG A 122 -30.88 18.64 4.27
N VAL A 123 -31.46 17.67 3.59
CA VAL A 123 -32.66 17.84 2.75
C VAL A 123 -33.87 18.32 3.58
N LEU A 124 -33.97 17.86 4.83
CA LEU A 124 -35.02 18.25 5.78
C LEU A 124 -35.09 19.77 6.06
N SER A 125 -33.98 20.49 5.90
CA SER A 125 -33.93 21.94 6.14
C SER A 125 -34.41 22.77 4.95
N TRP A 126 -34.76 22.15 3.81
CA TRP A 126 -35.11 22.84 2.58
C TRP A 126 -36.16 22.10 1.74
N PRO A 127 -37.39 21.88 2.26
CA PRO A 127 -38.45 21.17 1.54
C PRO A 127 -38.87 21.86 0.22
N GLU A 128 -38.72 23.18 0.12
CA GLU A 128 -39.03 23.95 -1.09
C GLU A 128 -38.13 23.56 -2.28
N LEU A 129 -36.91 23.10 -2.02
CA LEU A 129 -36.01 22.60 -3.07
C LEU A 129 -36.63 21.38 -3.76
N LEU A 130 -37.13 20.42 -3.00
CA LEU A 130 -37.72 19.20 -3.57
C LEU A 130 -38.97 19.52 -4.39
N GLN A 131 -39.79 20.46 -3.93
CA GLN A 131 -40.96 20.95 -4.68
C GLN A 131 -40.54 21.63 -5.99
N ALA A 132 -39.49 22.45 -5.96
CA ALA A 132 -38.95 23.10 -7.14
C ALA A 132 -38.39 22.08 -8.14
N LEU A 133 -37.64 21.07 -7.66
CA LEU A 133 -37.12 19.99 -8.49
C LEU A 133 -38.26 19.22 -9.17
N VAL A 134 -39.29 18.80 -8.43
CA VAL A 134 -40.48 18.14 -9.03
C VAL A 134 -41.12 19.03 -10.10
N HIS A 135 -41.36 20.30 -9.79
CA HIS A 135 -41.98 21.23 -10.73
C HIS A 135 -41.16 21.40 -12.02
N CYS A 136 -39.83 21.55 -11.91
CA CYS A 136 -38.94 21.66 -13.05
C CYS A 136 -38.90 20.37 -13.88
N LEU A 137 -38.90 19.20 -13.22
CA LEU A 137 -38.85 17.90 -13.90
C LEU A 137 -40.17 17.53 -14.57
N ASP A 138 -41.31 18.00 -14.08
CA ASP A 138 -42.64 17.81 -14.68
C ASP A 138 -42.93 18.81 -15.81
N GLY A 139 -42.10 19.84 -15.96
CA GLY A 139 -42.19 20.82 -17.04
C GLY A 139 -41.87 20.24 -18.42
N ASN A 140 -42.21 21.00 -19.47
CA ASN A 140 -41.84 20.70 -20.86
C ASN A 140 -40.61 21.49 -21.34
N ASP A 141 -40.05 22.35 -20.49
CA ASP A 141 -38.88 23.17 -20.82
C ASP A 141 -37.58 22.41 -20.56
N LEU A 142 -36.74 22.27 -21.58
CA LEU A 142 -35.50 21.50 -21.50
C LEU A 142 -34.51 22.10 -20.50
N ASN A 143 -34.42 23.44 -20.38
CA ASN A 143 -33.49 24.06 -19.44
C ASN A 143 -33.89 23.77 -18.00
N HIS A 144 -35.19 23.81 -17.70
CA HIS A 144 -35.71 23.46 -16.38
C HIS A 144 -35.45 21.99 -16.05
N MET A 145 -35.75 21.08 -16.98
CA MET A 145 -35.47 19.66 -16.79
C MET A 145 -33.98 19.39 -16.63
N GLU A 146 -33.11 19.97 -17.46
CA GLU A 146 -31.66 19.76 -17.41
C GLU A 146 -31.07 20.32 -16.11
N GLY A 147 -31.41 21.56 -15.72
CA GLY A 147 -30.88 22.15 -14.49
C GLY A 147 -31.36 21.45 -13.22
N ALA A 148 -32.63 21.02 -13.19
CA ALA A 148 -33.13 20.21 -12.07
C ALA A 148 -32.49 18.83 -12.03
N MET A 149 -32.30 18.17 -13.17
CA MET A 149 -31.59 16.89 -13.25
C MET A 149 -30.11 17.00 -12.86
N ASP A 150 -29.44 18.09 -13.24
CA ASP A 150 -28.03 18.34 -12.90
C ASP A 150 -27.86 18.61 -11.40
N ALA A 151 -28.75 19.41 -10.79
CA ALA A 151 -28.78 19.60 -9.34
C ALA A 151 -29.12 18.29 -8.61
N MET A 152 -30.09 17.52 -9.10
CA MET A 152 -30.44 16.22 -8.53
C MET A 152 -29.28 15.25 -8.59
N PHE A 153 -28.59 15.14 -9.73
CA PHE A 153 -27.43 14.28 -9.91
C PHE A 153 -26.34 14.58 -8.87
N LYS A 154 -26.00 15.86 -8.68
CA LYS A 154 -25.02 16.30 -7.66
C LYS A 154 -25.47 15.98 -6.24
N ILE A 155 -26.75 16.15 -5.91
CA ILE A 155 -27.29 15.77 -4.59
C ILE A 155 -27.21 14.25 -4.38
N CYS A 156 -27.53 13.46 -5.41
CA CYS A 156 -27.42 12.00 -5.36
C CYS A 156 -25.97 11.53 -5.22
N GLU A 157 -25.00 12.23 -5.80
CA GLU A 157 -23.57 11.95 -5.67
C GLU A 157 -23.05 12.33 -4.27
N ASP A 158 -23.43 13.50 -3.75
CA ASP A 158 -22.90 13.99 -2.46
C ASP A 158 -23.56 13.34 -1.23
N VAL A 159 -24.89 13.12 -1.27
CA VAL A 159 -25.70 12.68 -0.11
C VAL A 159 -26.89 11.79 -0.50
N PRO A 160 -26.69 10.64 -1.16
CA PRO A 160 -27.77 9.77 -1.64
C PRO A 160 -28.70 9.28 -0.52
N GLU A 161 -28.18 9.02 0.68
CA GLU A 161 -28.97 8.53 1.82
C GLU A 161 -30.03 9.54 2.30
N GLU A 162 -29.81 10.84 2.09
CA GLU A 162 -30.75 11.90 2.47
C GLU A 162 -32.02 11.94 1.62
N LEU A 163 -32.06 11.19 0.51
CA LEU A 163 -33.25 11.07 -0.33
C LEU A 163 -34.15 9.89 0.07
N ASP A 164 -33.69 8.98 0.95
CA ASP A 164 -34.49 7.88 1.52
C ASP A 164 -34.92 8.15 2.98
N VAL A 165 -35.15 9.41 3.32
CA VAL A 165 -35.69 9.83 4.63
C VAL A 165 -37.08 10.44 4.49
N ASP A 166 -37.85 10.37 5.57
CA ASP A 166 -39.20 10.97 5.62
C ASP A 166 -39.09 12.49 5.79
N VAL A 167 -39.53 13.26 4.79
CA VAL A 167 -39.44 14.73 4.77
C VAL A 167 -40.81 15.37 5.03
N PRO A 168 -40.95 16.23 6.07
CA PRO A 168 -42.21 16.92 6.34
C PRO A 168 -42.68 17.77 5.15
N GLY A 169 -43.95 17.62 4.78
CA GLY A 169 -44.56 18.37 3.68
C GLY A 169 -44.48 17.70 2.31
N LEU A 170 -43.84 16.53 2.21
CA LEU A 170 -43.94 15.66 1.03
C LEU A 170 -44.92 14.50 1.23
N PRO A 171 -45.55 14.01 0.15
CA PRO A 171 -46.51 12.91 0.22
C PRO A 171 -45.85 11.56 0.50
N ASP A 172 -44.57 11.41 0.16
CA ASP A 172 -43.76 10.21 0.33
C ASP A 172 -42.28 10.62 0.45
N ARG A 173 -41.38 9.67 0.70
CA ARG A 173 -39.94 9.90 0.68
C ARG A 173 -39.50 10.45 -0.68
N PRO A 174 -38.51 11.37 -0.71
CA PRO A 174 -38.04 11.97 -1.96
C PRO A 174 -37.71 10.93 -3.04
N ILE A 175 -37.01 9.85 -2.68
CA ILE A 175 -36.65 8.79 -3.62
C ILE A 175 -37.86 8.10 -4.25
N ASN A 176 -38.95 7.88 -3.51
CA ASN A 176 -40.18 7.28 -4.03
C ASN A 176 -40.88 8.20 -5.04
N ILE A 177 -40.72 9.53 -4.88
CA ILE A 177 -41.27 10.53 -5.77
C ILE A 177 -40.45 10.62 -7.06
N PHE A 178 -39.12 10.65 -6.97
CA PHE A 178 -38.25 10.87 -8.13
C PHE A 178 -37.98 9.61 -8.95
N MET A 179 -37.93 8.41 -8.34
CA MET A 179 -37.57 7.16 -9.02
C MET A 179 -38.36 6.90 -10.31
N PRO A 180 -39.71 7.03 -10.36
CA PRO A 180 -40.46 6.80 -11.59
C PRO A 180 -40.11 7.78 -12.71
N ARG A 181 -39.84 9.05 -12.35
CA ARG A 181 -39.49 10.10 -13.31
C ARG A 181 -38.08 9.91 -13.85
N LEU A 182 -37.15 9.51 -12.99
CA LEU A 182 -35.79 9.15 -13.40
C LEU A 182 -35.82 8.01 -14.44
N LEU A 183 -36.52 6.91 -14.15
CA LEU A 183 -36.66 5.79 -15.08
C LEU A 183 -37.30 6.20 -16.41
N GLN A 184 -38.29 7.10 -16.39
CA GLN A 184 -38.92 7.62 -17.60
C GLN A 184 -37.92 8.38 -18.50
N PHE A 185 -36.96 9.10 -17.91
CA PHE A 185 -35.97 9.85 -18.68
C PHE A 185 -35.01 8.97 -19.46
N PHE A 186 -34.93 7.67 -19.23
CA PHE A 186 -34.14 6.76 -20.07
C PHE A 186 -34.63 6.74 -21.52
N GLN A 187 -35.90 7.05 -21.76
CA GLN A 187 -36.48 7.16 -23.11
C GLN A 187 -36.50 8.59 -23.64
N SER A 188 -35.88 9.55 -22.93
CA SER A 188 -35.82 10.94 -23.37
C SER A 188 -35.10 11.06 -24.71
N PRO A 189 -35.55 11.93 -25.63
CA PRO A 189 -34.80 12.21 -26.86
C PRO A 189 -33.45 12.91 -26.59
N HIS A 190 -33.28 13.51 -25.41
CA HIS A 190 -32.09 14.27 -25.04
C HIS A 190 -31.08 13.40 -24.29
N ALA A 191 -29.88 13.23 -24.86
CA ALA A 191 -28.80 12.42 -24.28
C ALA A 191 -28.40 12.90 -22.87
N THR A 192 -28.38 14.21 -22.63
CA THR A 192 -28.06 14.79 -21.33
C THR A 192 -29.02 14.34 -20.22
N LEU A 193 -30.32 14.26 -20.51
CA LEU A 193 -31.31 13.79 -19.54
C LEU A 193 -31.18 12.29 -19.27
N ARG A 194 -30.88 11.49 -20.32
CA ARG A 194 -30.59 10.05 -20.16
C ARG A 194 -29.37 9.85 -19.27
N ARG A 195 -28.27 10.57 -19.54
CA ARG A 195 -27.02 10.54 -18.78
C ARG A 195 -27.23 10.94 -17.32
N LEU A 196 -27.81 12.11 -17.06
CA LEU A 196 -28.04 12.61 -15.70
C LEU A 196 -28.98 11.69 -14.91
N SER A 197 -30.01 11.15 -15.57
CA SER A 197 -30.96 10.26 -14.91
C SER A 197 -30.34 8.92 -14.53
N LEU A 198 -29.67 8.27 -15.48
CA LEU A 198 -28.97 7.01 -15.23
C LEU A 198 -27.89 7.20 -14.17
N GLY A 199 -27.08 8.24 -14.30
CA GLY A 199 -26.05 8.58 -13.31
C GLY A 199 -26.63 8.81 -11.92
N SER A 200 -27.81 9.44 -11.81
CA SER A 200 -28.48 9.66 -10.52
C SER A 200 -28.95 8.35 -9.90
N ILE A 201 -29.50 7.42 -10.71
CA ILE A 201 -29.95 6.11 -10.19
C ILE A 201 -28.75 5.27 -9.74
N ASN A 202 -27.62 5.33 -10.46
CA ASN A 202 -26.42 4.56 -10.13
C ASN A 202 -25.91 4.86 -8.71
N GLN A 203 -25.99 6.10 -8.25
CA GLN A 203 -25.60 6.50 -6.88
C GLN A 203 -26.34 5.73 -5.77
N PHE A 204 -27.52 5.17 -6.08
CA PHE A 204 -28.29 4.39 -5.12
C PHE A 204 -27.99 2.89 -5.14
N ILE A 205 -27.16 2.37 -6.06
CA ILE A 205 -26.90 0.93 -6.18
C ILE A 205 -26.25 0.38 -4.91
N VAL A 206 -25.24 1.08 -4.37
CA VAL A 206 -24.52 0.66 -3.16
C VAL A 206 -25.42 0.65 -1.92
N ILE A 207 -26.24 1.69 -1.74
CA ILE A 207 -27.17 1.84 -0.61
C ILE A 207 -28.39 0.91 -0.75
N MET A 208 -28.83 0.69 -1.99
CA MET A 208 -29.93 -0.18 -2.38
C MET A 208 -31.24 0.11 -1.62
N PRO A 209 -31.81 1.34 -1.74
CA PRO A 209 -33.06 1.70 -1.08
C PRO A 209 -34.23 0.85 -1.58
N LYS A 210 -35.28 0.73 -0.77
CA LYS A 210 -36.47 -0.07 -1.10
C LYS A 210 -37.12 0.36 -2.43
N ALA A 211 -37.09 1.65 -2.74
CA ALA A 211 -37.62 2.23 -3.98
C ALA A 211 -36.95 1.63 -5.23
N LEU A 212 -35.62 1.50 -5.20
CA LEU A 212 -34.84 0.93 -6.29
C LEU A 212 -35.08 -0.59 -6.40
N LEU A 213 -35.12 -1.29 -5.26
CA LEU A 213 -35.41 -2.73 -5.25
C LEU A 213 -36.77 -3.07 -5.86
N LEU A 214 -37.81 -2.27 -5.56
CA LEU A 214 -39.14 -2.47 -6.12
C LEU A 214 -39.21 -2.14 -7.63
N SER A 215 -38.33 -1.26 -8.11
CA SER A 215 -38.27 -0.82 -9.51
C SER A 215 -37.17 -1.53 -10.31
N MET A 216 -36.53 -2.56 -9.75
CA MET A 216 -35.32 -3.17 -10.31
C MET A 216 -35.55 -3.73 -11.72
N ASP A 217 -36.68 -4.39 -11.97
CA ASP A 217 -37.00 -4.93 -13.31
C ASP A 217 -37.08 -3.82 -14.37
N GLN A 218 -37.67 -2.67 -14.02
CA GLN A 218 -37.76 -1.52 -14.91
C GLN A 218 -36.39 -0.87 -15.13
N TYR A 219 -35.57 -0.82 -14.08
CA TYR A 219 -34.21 -0.32 -14.17
C TYR A 219 -33.35 -1.19 -15.10
N LEU A 220 -33.35 -2.52 -14.91
CA LEU A 220 -32.62 -3.47 -15.78
C LEU A 220 -33.12 -3.40 -17.24
N GLN A 221 -34.43 -3.36 -17.46
CA GLN A 221 -34.99 -3.16 -18.80
C GLN A 221 -34.48 -1.85 -19.42
N GLY A 222 -34.44 -0.80 -18.61
CA GLY A 222 -33.87 0.49 -18.95
C GLY A 222 -32.39 0.42 -19.37
N LEU A 223 -31.55 -0.26 -18.59
CA LEU A 223 -30.13 -0.48 -18.91
C LEU A 223 -29.96 -1.18 -20.26
N PHE A 224 -30.74 -2.23 -20.54
CA PHE A 224 -30.66 -2.93 -21.83
C PHE A 224 -31.10 -2.07 -23.03
N VAL A 225 -32.02 -1.12 -22.83
CA VAL A 225 -32.37 -0.13 -23.86
C VAL A 225 -31.21 0.84 -24.08
N LEU A 226 -30.62 1.36 -22.99
CA LEU A 226 -29.51 2.32 -23.02
C LEU A 226 -28.17 1.70 -23.45
N ALA A 227 -28.03 0.37 -23.38
CA ALA A 227 -26.83 -0.36 -23.82
C ALA A 227 -26.45 -0.05 -25.28
N ARG A 228 -27.43 0.34 -26.12
CA ARG A 228 -27.24 0.71 -27.54
C ARG A 228 -27.36 2.20 -27.79
N ASP A 229 -27.21 3.03 -26.75
CA ASP A 229 -27.30 4.48 -26.90
C ASP A 229 -26.21 5.03 -27.82
N SER A 230 -26.54 6.07 -28.59
CA SER A 230 -25.58 6.77 -29.44
C SER A 230 -24.50 7.51 -28.64
N SER A 231 -24.80 7.94 -27.41
CA SER A 231 -23.89 8.71 -26.56
C SER A 231 -22.97 7.77 -25.77
N ALA A 232 -21.66 7.98 -25.90
CA ALA A 232 -20.64 7.25 -25.12
C ALA A 232 -20.84 7.45 -23.61
N ASP A 233 -21.10 8.69 -23.16
CA ASP A 233 -21.36 9.00 -21.74
C ASP A 233 -22.50 8.15 -21.14
N VAL A 234 -23.53 7.85 -21.92
CA VAL A 234 -24.65 7.00 -21.47
C VAL A 234 -24.22 5.54 -21.42
N ARG A 235 -23.56 5.02 -22.47
CA ARG A 235 -23.07 3.63 -22.50
C ARG A 235 -22.06 3.37 -21.38
N LYS A 236 -21.21 4.36 -21.07
CA LYS A 236 -20.27 4.35 -19.95
C LYS A 236 -20.99 4.09 -18.63
N LEU A 237 -22.04 4.87 -18.35
CA LEU A 237 -22.86 4.71 -17.14
C LEU A 237 -23.64 3.39 -17.10
N VAL A 238 -24.00 2.81 -18.26
CA VAL A 238 -24.61 1.47 -18.33
C VAL A 238 -23.60 0.40 -17.92
N CYS A 239 -22.35 0.51 -18.39
CA CYS A 239 -21.28 -0.40 -17.97
C CYS A 239 -21.04 -0.29 -16.46
N SER A 240 -20.84 0.93 -15.96
CA SER A 240 -20.68 1.20 -14.52
C SER A 240 -21.84 0.67 -13.68
N ALA A 241 -23.09 0.79 -14.15
CA ALA A 241 -24.26 0.24 -13.45
C ALA A 241 -24.19 -1.29 -13.29
N PHE A 242 -23.83 -2.01 -14.35
CA PHE A 242 -23.69 -3.46 -14.29
C PHE A 242 -22.49 -3.90 -13.45
N VAL A 243 -21.37 -3.16 -13.48
CA VAL A 243 -20.22 -3.36 -12.58
C VAL A 243 -20.71 -3.23 -11.13
N GLN A 244 -21.32 -2.11 -10.75
CA GLN A 244 -21.83 -1.90 -9.38
C GLN A 244 -22.88 -2.93 -8.96
N LEU A 245 -23.76 -3.36 -9.88
CA LEU A 245 -24.79 -4.36 -9.57
C LEU A 245 -24.23 -5.76 -9.31
N ILE A 246 -23.29 -6.25 -10.13
CA ILE A 246 -22.67 -7.57 -9.91
C ILE A 246 -21.90 -7.60 -8.60
N GLU A 247 -21.34 -6.46 -8.27
CA GLU A 247 -20.55 -6.19 -7.10
C GLU A 247 -21.34 -6.12 -5.79
N VAL A 248 -22.52 -5.51 -5.80
CA VAL A 248 -23.34 -5.28 -4.60
C VAL A 248 -24.40 -6.36 -4.45
N ARG A 249 -25.05 -6.77 -5.54
CA ARG A 249 -26.14 -7.78 -5.56
C ARG A 249 -26.10 -8.66 -6.82
N PRO A 250 -25.12 -9.58 -6.93
CA PRO A 250 -24.99 -10.45 -8.10
C PRO A 250 -26.24 -11.30 -8.39
N THR A 251 -27.00 -11.68 -7.36
CA THR A 251 -28.23 -12.47 -7.48
C THR A 251 -29.32 -11.82 -8.34
N ILE A 252 -29.31 -10.48 -8.45
CA ILE A 252 -30.26 -9.75 -9.31
C ILE A 252 -29.90 -9.92 -10.79
N LEU A 253 -28.61 -10.05 -11.09
CA LEU A 253 -28.12 -10.21 -12.46
C LEU A 253 -28.10 -11.66 -12.92
N GLU A 254 -28.08 -12.65 -12.02
CA GLU A 254 -28.05 -14.08 -12.35
C GLU A 254 -29.01 -14.50 -13.50
N PRO A 255 -30.29 -14.08 -13.54
CA PRO A 255 -31.21 -14.47 -14.61
C PRO A 255 -30.85 -13.89 -15.99
N HIS A 256 -30.06 -12.81 -16.02
CA HIS A 256 -29.70 -12.04 -17.21
C HIS A 256 -28.20 -12.07 -17.50
N LEU A 257 -27.42 -12.80 -16.70
CA LEU A 257 -25.96 -12.70 -16.64
C LEU A 257 -25.30 -13.00 -17.98
N ARG A 258 -25.84 -13.97 -18.74
CA ARG A 258 -25.39 -14.27 -20.11
C ARG A 258 -25.45 -13.05 -21.01
N ASN A 259 -26.59 -12.36 -21.02
CA ASN A 259 -26.80 -11.16 -21.84
C ASN A 259 -25.90 -10.00 -21.38
N VAL A 260 -25.66 -9.89 -20.08
CA VAL A 260 -24.75 -8.88 -19.52
C VAL A 260 -23.31 -9.16 -19.96
N ILE A 261 -22.84 -10.42 -19.87
CA ILE A 261 -21.50 -10.81 -20.34
C ILE A 261 -21.35 -10.54 -21.84
N GLU A 262 -22.34 -10.93 -22.65
CA GLU A 262 -22.33 -10.66 -24.10
C GLU A 262 -22.25 -9.16 -24.41
N TYR A 263 -23.00 -8.34 -23.67
CA TYR A 263 -22.93 -6.88 -23.78
C TYR A 263 -21.57 -6.33 -23.35
N MET A 264 -21.04 -6.78 -22.21
CA MET A 264 -19.74 -6.31 -21.69
C MET A 264 -18.60 -6.67 -22.63
N LEU A 265 -18.61 -7.85 -23.26
CA LEU A 265 -17.64 -8.20 -24.30
C LEU A 265 -17.70 -7.25 -25.50
N GLN A 266 -18.91 -6.86 -25.90
CA GLN A 266 -19.09 -5.89 -26.98
C GLN A 266 -18.61 -4.49 -26.55
N ALA A 267 -19.00 -4.03 -25.37
CA ALA A 267 -18.65 -2.72 -24.83
C ALA A 267 -17.14 -2.60 -24.53
N ASN A 268 -16.46 -3.68 -24.16
CA ASN A 268 -15.01 -3.70 -23.97
C ASN A 268 -14.23 -3.54 -25.29
N ASN A 269 -14.91 -3.62 -26.44
CA ASN A 269 -14.39 -3.25 -27.77
C ASN A 269 -15.07 -2.00 -28.34
N ASP A 270 -15.67 -1.14 -27.49
CA ASP A 270 -16.26 0.11 -27.95
C ASP A 270 -15.19 1.03 -28.56
N SER A 271 -15.61 1.88 -29.51
CA SER A 271 -14.74 2.88 -30.12
C SER A 271 -14.30 3.97 -29.13
N ASP A 272 -15.08 4.17 -28.07
CA ASP A 272 -14.78 5.12 -27.01
C ASP A 272 -14.01 4.40 -25.87
N ALA A 273 -12.80 4.88 -25.59
CA ALA A 273 -11.89 4.24 -24.65
C ALA A 273 -12.44 4.20 -23.22
N GLU A 274 -13.24 5.20 -22.82
CA GLU A 274 -13.83 5.27 -21.49
C GLU A 274 -14.95 4.22 -21.33
N VAL A 275 -15.76 4.01 -22.37
CA VAL A 275 -16.76 2.92 -22.37
C VAL A 275 -16.07 1.56 -22.30
N ALA A 276 -15.00 1.39 -23.10
CA ALA A 276 -14.23 0.15 -23.10
C ALA A 276 -13.55 -0.13 -21.75
N LEU A 277 -13.07 0.92 -21.06
CA LEU A 277 -12.49 0.84 -19.73
C LEU A 277 -13.52 0.38 -18.69
N GLU A 278 -14.66 1.06 -18.57
CA GLU A 278 -15.72 0.67 -17.61
C GLU A 278 -16.24 -0.75 -17.87
N ALA A 279 -16.35 -1.15 -19.13
CA ALA A 279 -16.73 -2.52 -19.48
C ALA A 279 -15.66 -3.55 -19.09
N CYS A 280 -14.37 -3.16 -19.11
CA CYS A 280 -13.26 -4.01 -18.71
C CYS A 280 -13.27 -4.30 -17.20
N GLU A 281 -13.68 -3.33 -16.38
CA GLU A 281 -13.77 -3.48 -14.92
C GLU A 281 -14.76 -4.57 -14.50
N PHE A 282 -15.75 -4.87 -15.34
CA PHE A 282 -16.73 -5.92 -15.10
C PHE A 282 -16.09 -7.31 -14.89
N TRP A 283 -14.96 -7.61 -15.53
CA TRP A 283 -14.34 -8.94 -15.42
C TRP A 283 -13.75 -9.19 -14.05
N SER A 284 -13.08 -8.19 -13.48
CA SER A 284 -12.56 -8.20 -12.12
C SER A 284 -13.71 -8.29 -11.11
N ALA A 285 -14.72 -7.42 -11.28
CA ALA A 285 -15.93 -7.41 -10.46
C ALA A 285 -16.70 -8.74 -10.47
N TYR A 286 -16.81 -9.40 -11.63
CA TYR A 286 -17.42 -10.73 -11.78
C TYR A 286 -16.68 -11.78 -10.95
N CYS A 287 -15.35 -11.79 -11.03
CA CYS A 287 -14.51 -12.76 -10.32
C CYS A 287 -14.57 -12.56 -8.80
N ASP A 288 -14.63 -11.30 -8.34
CA ASP A 288 -14.75 -10.96 -6.93
C ASP A 288 -16.14 -11.22 -6.33
N ALA A 289 -17.18 -11.24 -7.17
CA ALA A 289 -18.56 -11.48 -6.75
C ALA A 289 -18.83 -12.90 -6.22
N ASN A 290 -17.83 -13.81 -6.23
CA ASN A 290 -17.94 -15.22 -5.85
C ASN A 290 -19.07 -15.97 -6.59
N LEU A 291 -19.37 -15.54 -7.82
CA LEU A 291 -20.27 -16.25 -8.72
C LEU A 291 -19.63 -17.56 -9.21
N PRO A 292 -20.42 -18.56 -9.63
CA PRO A 292 -19.88 -19.78 -10.23
C PRO A 292 -18.98 -19.46 -11.44
N PRO A 293 -17.70 -19.90 -11.43
CA PRO A 293 -16.76 -19.60 -12.52
C PRO A 293 -17.21 -20.22 -13.87
N GLU A 294 -18.05 -21.25 -13.84
CA GLU A 294 -18.61 -21.89 -15.03
C GLU A 294 -19.40 -20.91 -15.92
N GLY A 295 -20.00 -19.88 -15.34
CA GLY A 295 -20.77 -18.87 -16.08
C GLY A 295 -19.93 -18.04 -17.03
N LEU A 296 -18.63 -17.85 -16.74
CA LEU A 296 -17.70 -17.10 -17.58
C LEU A 296 -16.85 -18.03 -18.46
N ARG A 297 -16.74 -19.31 -18.12
CA ARG A 297 -15.89 -20.29 -18.82
C ARG A 297 -16.21 -20.41 -20.32
N GLU A 298 -17.48 -20.34 -20.72
CA GLU A 298 -17.86 -20.41 -22.15
C GLU A 298 -17.40 -19.18 -22.96
N PHE A 299 -17.10 -18.07 -22.29
CA PHE A 299 -16.73 -16.79 -22.89
C PHE A 299 -15.22 -16.53 -22.92
N LEU A 300 -14.42 -17.29 -22.16
CA LEU A 300 -12.95 -17.14 -22.13
C LEU A 300 -12.29 -17.12 -23.52
N PRO A 301 -12.70 -17.96 -24.50
CA PRO A 301 -12.12 -17.93 -25.85
C PRO A 301 -12.31 -16.60 -26.59
N CYS A 302 -13.35 -15.82 -26.23
CA CYS A 302 -13.61 -14.49 -26.78
C CYS A 302 -13.04 -13.38 -25.91
N LEU A 303 -13.08 -13.54 -24.58
CA LEU A 303 -12.61 -12.54 -23.62
C LEU A 303 -11.08 -12.37 -23.66
N ILE A 304 -10.33 -13.47 -23.65
CA ILE A 304 -8.87 -13.45 -23.59
C ILE A 304 -8.26 -12.65 -24.77
N PRO A 305 -8.68 -12.85 -26.03
CA PRO A 305 -8.21 -12.01 -27.14
C PRO A 305 -8.50 -10.51 -26.97
N VAL A 306 -9.66 -10.15 -26.41
CA VAL A 306 -10.06 -8.75 -26.20
C VAL A 306 -9.16 -8.09 -25.17
N LEU A 307 -8.99 -8.73 -24.00
CA LEU A 307 -8.08 -8.22 -22.96
C LEU A 307 -6.66 -8.06 -23.52
N LEU A 308 -6.15 -9.07 -24.22
CA LEU A 308 -4.82 -9.04 -24.79
C LEU A 308 -4.66 -7.92 -25.86
N SER A 309 -5.70 -7.64 -26.65
CA SER A 309 -5.70 -6.51 -27.60
C SER A 309 -5.68 -5.17 -26.88
N ASN A 310 -6.49 -5.03 -25.83
CA ASN A 310 -6.62 -3.81 -25.04
C ASN A 310 -5.39 -3.52 -24.17
N MET A 311 -4.52 -4.51 -23.94
CA MET A 311 -3.22 -4.32 -23.29
C MET A 311 -2.18 -3.62 -24.18
N ILE A 312 -2.42 -3.39 -25.47
CA ILE A 312 -1.48 -2.68 -26.35
C ILE A 312 -1.50 -1.18 -26.03
N TYR A 313 -0.32 -0.54 -25.95
CA TYR A 313 -0.23 0.92 -25.78
C TYR A 313 -1.02 1.67 -26.86
N ALA A 314 -1.93 2.55 -26.44
CA ALA A 314 -2.59 3.50 -27.33
C ALA A 314 -1.55 4.44 -27.98
N ASP A 315 -1.83 5.01 -29.15
CA ASP A 315 -0.87 5.87 -29.85
C ASP A 315 -0.65 7.22 -29.14
N ASP A 316 -1.63 7.65 -28.35
CA ASP A 316 -1.64 8.85 -27.52
C ASP A 316 -1.32 8.57 -26.04
N ASP A 317 -0.89 7.35 -25.70
CA ASP A 317 -0.53 7.00 -24.33
C ASP A 317 0.72 7.80 -23.90
N GLU A 318 0.58 8.57 -22.82
CA GLU A 318 1.63 9.45 -22.30
C GLU A 318 2.91 8.70 -21.95
N SER A 319 2.80 7.43 -21.56
CA SER A 319 3.96 6.59 -21.27
C SER A 319 4.85 6.32 -22.49
N LEU A 320 4.34 6.53 -23.71
CA LEU A 320 5.15 6.52 -24.94
C LEU A 320 5.98 7.79 -25.09
N ILE A 321 5.46 8.94 -24.64
CA ILE A 321 6.14 10.23 -24.66
C ILE A 321 7.25 10.24 -23.59
N ASP A 322 6.94 9.74 -22.41
CA ASP A 322 7.89 9.64 -21.29
C ASP A 322 9.00 8.60 -21.49
N ALA A 323 8.84 7.71 -22.49
CA ALA A 323 9.83 6.70 -22.82
C ALA A 323 10.96 7.23 -23.73
N GLU A 324 10.91 8.48 -24.20
CA GLU A 324 12.00 9.10 -24.96
C GLU A 324 13.25 9.33 -24.07
N ASP A 325 14.45 9.15 -24.63
CA ASP A 325 15.73 9.16 -23.87
C ASP A 325 15.98 10.50 -23.13
N ASP A 326 16.02 10.44 -21.79
CA ASP A 326 16.13 11.59 -20.90
C ASP A 326 17.39 11.57 -20.00
N GLU A 327 18.37 10.69 -20.29
CA GLU A 327 19.58 10.45 -19.48
C GLU A 327 20.32 11.75 -19.08
N SER A 328 20.30 12.75 -19.98
CA SER A 328 21.02 14.03 -19.84
C SER A 328 20.17 15.17 -19.28
N ILE A 329 18.87 14.95 -19.06
CA ILE A 329 17.93 15.94 -18.57
C ILE A 329 17.80 15.74 -17.06
N PRO A 330 18.26 16.70 -16.23
CA PRO A 330 17.94 16.71 -14.81
C PRO A 330 16.42 16.78 -14.66
N ASP A 331 15.83 15.89 -13.87
CA ASP A 331 14.40 15.91 -13.56
C ASP A 331 14.01 17.30 -13.02
N ARG A 332 12.79 17.70 -13.30
CA ARG A 332 12.27 19.00 -12.89
C ARG A 332 11.80 18.87 -11.45
N ASP A 333 11.78 19.98 -10.72
CA ASP A 333 11.21 20.01 -9.36
C ASP A 333 9.73 19.57 -9.34
N GLN A 334 9.05 19.58 -10.49
CA GLN A 334 7.67 19.14 -10.71
C GLN A 334 7.56 17.61 -10.91
N ASP A 335 8.64 16.94 -11.32
CA ASP A 335 8.72 15.48 -11.47
C ASP A 335 9.06 14.80 -10.12
N LEU A 336 9.43 15.61 -9.12
CA LEU A 336 9.75 15.20 -7.75
C LEU A 336 8.48 15.14 -6.90
N LYS A 337 7.78 14.00 -6.95
CA LYS A 337 6.64 13.74 -6.06
C LYS A 337 7.03 13.90 -4.58
N PRO A 338 6.19 14.51 -3.71
CA PRO A 338 6.36 14.44 -2.27
C PRO A 338 6.34 12.97 -1.85
N ARG A 339 7.49 12.44 -1.42
CA ARG A 339 7.56 11.08 -0.87
C ARG A 339 7.25 11.14 0.62
N PHE A 340 6.08 10.65 0.99
CA PHE A 340 5.75 10.36 2.38
C PHE A 340 6.50 9.11 2.82
N HIS A 341 7.20 9.20 3.95
CA HIS A 341 8.06 8.11 4.40
C HIS A 341 7.22 7.12 5.21
N SER A 342 6.78 6.03 4.58
CA SER A 342 6.28 4.86 5.32
C SER A 342 7.46 4.12 5.96
N SER A 343 7.43 3.99 7.28
CA SER A 343 8.54 3.42 8.08
C SER A 343 8.74 1.92 7.82
N ARG A 344 10.00 1.48 7.98
CA ARG A 344 10.69 0.31 7.36
C ARG A 344 10.16 -1.11 7.62
N LEU A 345 8.91 -1.33 8.05
CA LEU A 345 8.41 -2.68 8.38
C LEU A 345 7.01 -3.04 7.83
N HIS A 346 6.58 -2.41 6.72
CA HIS A 346 5.38 -2.85 5.99
C HIS A 346 5.72 -3.47 4.63
N GLY A 347 5.70 -4.80 4.60
CA GLY A 347 5.19 -5.55 3.46
C GLY A 347 3.67 -5.57 3.55
N PHE A 348 3.03 -4.45 3.22
CA PHE A 348 1.64 -4.33 2.78
C PHE A 348 1.49 -2.95 2.15
N GLU A 349 1.10 -2.94 0.88
CA GLU A 349 0.59 -1.78 0.17
C GLU A 349 -0.55 -1.15 0.98
N ASN A 350 -0.42 0.15 1.29
CA ASN A 350 -1.56 1.07 1.37
C ASN A 350 -1.08 2.50 1.55
N GLY A 351 -1.49 3.34 0.59
CA GLY A 351 -1.31 4.79 0.59
C GLY A 351 -1.09 5.33 -0.82
N GLU A 352 -1.96 5.00 -1.78
CA GLU A 352 -2.09 5.81 -2.99
C GLU A 352 -2.66 7.16 -2.56
N ASP A 353 -1.83 8.19 -2.66
CA ASP A 353 -2.22 9.58 -2.43
C ASP A 353 -3.13 10.04 -3.60
N PRO A 354 -4.17 10.86 -3.38
CA PRO A 354 -5.10 11.29 -4.43
C PRO A 354 -4.49 12.19 -5.52
N ASP A 355 -3.23 12.60 -5.37
CA ASP A 355 -2.44 13.39 -6.32
C ASP A 355 -1.49 12.50 -7.14
N ASP A 356 -1.94 11.30 -7.53
CA ASP A 356 -1.17 10.40 -8.37
C ASP A 356 -1.17 10.89 -9.84
N ASP A 357 -0.21 11.77 -10.16
CA ASP A 357 0.00 12.42 -11.46
C ASP A 357 -0.23 11.50 -12.68
N ILE A 358 -1.05 11.96 -13.63
CA ILE A 358 -0.99 11.86 -15.12
C ILE A 358 -0.38 10.55 -15.71
N VAL A 359 0.86 10.19 -15.39
CA VAL A 359 1.54 8.94 -15.79
C VAL A 359 0.94 7.68 -15.12
N ASN A 360 0.32 7.82 -13.95
CA ASN A 360 -0.33 6.72 -13.22
C ASN A 360 -1.83 6.55 -13.51
N VAL A 361 -2.41 7.35 -14.42
CA VAL A 361 -3.83 7.28 -14.77
C VAL A 361 -4.26 5.85 -15.07
N TRP A 362 -5.29 5.39 -14.36
CA TRP A 362 -5.93 4.11 -14.59
C TRP A 362 -6.53 4.12 -15.99
N ASN A 363 -6.12 3.17 -16.83
CA ASN A 363 -6.49 3.14 -18.24
C ASN A 363 -6.84 1.73 -18.71
N LEU A 364 -7.42 1.64 -19.91
CA LEU A 364 -7.90 0.38 -20.47
C LEU A 364 -6.82 -0.72 -20.52
N ARG A 365 -5.56 -0.34 -20.78
CA ARG A 365 -4.42 -1.26 -20.80
C ARG A 365 -4.15 -1.86 -19.43
N LYS A 366 -4.06 -1.03 -18.39
CA LYS A 366 -3.85 -1.47 -17.00
C LYS A 366 -5.01 -2.34 -16.52
N CYS A 367 -6.25 -1.88 -16.76
CA CYS A 367 -7.45 -2.63 -16.42
C CYS A 367 -7.50 -4.01 -17.10
N SER A 368 -7.09 -4.10 -18.37
CA SER A 368 -7.07 -5.37 -19.11
C SER A 368 -6.00 -6.34 -18.60
N ALA A 369 -4.84 -5.82 -18.20
CA ALA A 369 -3.78 -6.62 -17.58
C ALA A 369 -4.21 -7.16 -16.21
N ALA A 370 -4.83 -6.31 -15.38
CA ALA A 370 -5.39 -6.70 -14.08
C ALA A 370 -6.52 -7.72 -14.23
N GLY A 371 -7.43 -7.51 -15.20
CA GLY A 371 -8.47 -8.47 -15.53
C GLY A 371 -7.90 -9.84 -15.94
N LEU A 372 -6.83 -9.86 -16.74
CA LEU A 372 -6.17 -11.10 -17.14
C LEU A 372 -5.48 -11.82 -15.97
N ASP A 373 -4.82 -11.06 -15.07
CA ASP A 373 -4.21 -11.60 -13.85
C ASP A 373 -5.28 -12.26 -12.94
N ILE A 374 -6.39 -11.56 -12.69
CA ILE A 374 -7.51 -12.09 -11.89
C ILE A 374 -8.09 -13.35 -12.54
N LEU A 375 -8.32 -13.35 -13.86
CA LEU A 375 -8.78 -14.53 -14.58
C LEU A 375 -7.79 -15.70 -14.42
N SER A 376 -6.49 -15.44 -14.46
CA SER A 376 -5.47 -16.47 -14.26
C SER A 376 -5.53 -17.08 -12.86
N ASN A 377 -5.82 -16.28 -11.83
CA ASN A 377 -5.96 -16.77 -10.45
C ASN A 377 -7.26 -17.58 -10.23
N VAL A 378 -8.33 -17.25 -10.95
CA VAL A 378 -9.62 -17.96 -10.85
C VAL A 378 -9.63 -19.26 -11.66
N PHE A 379 -9.16 -19.22 -12.90
CA PHE A 379 -9.25 -20.34 -13.84
C PHE A 379 -7.96 -21.18 -13.92
N GLY A 380 -6.85 -20.68 -13.36
CA GLY A 380 -5.56 -21.36 -13.41
C GLY A 380 -5.13 -21.69 -14.84
N ASP A 381 -4.58 -22.89 -15.01
CA ASP A 381 -4.03 -23.36 -16.28
C ASP A 381 -5.06 -23.49 -17.43
N ASP A 382 -6.36 -23.44 -17.13
CA ASP A 382 -7.44 -23.58 -18.13
C ASP A 382 -7.42 -22.46 -19.18
N ILE A 383 -6.81 -21.30 -18.90
CA ILE A 383 -6.70 -20.19 -19.86
C ILE A 383 -5.55 -20.38 -20.85
N LEU A 384 -4.54 -21.20 -20.51
CA LEU A 384 -3.31 -21.36 -21.29
C LEU A 384 -3.55 -21.87 -22.72
N PRO A 385 -4.46 -22.84 -23.00
CA PRO A 385 -4.71 -23.32 -24.36
C PRO A 385 -5.20 -22.23 -25.32
N THR A 386 -5.91 -21.22 -24.82
CA THR A 386 -6.36 -20.07 -25.60
C THR A 386 -5.29 -18.98 -25.65
N LEU A 387 -4.64 -18.69 -24.51
CA LEU A 387 -3.75 -17.55 -24.37
C LEU A 387 -2.36 -17.79 -25.00
N MET A 388 -1.75 -18.96 -24.79
CA MET A 388 -0.37 -19.22 -25.23
C MET A 388 -0.18 -19.14 -26.76
N PRO A 389 -1.09 -19.65 -27.61
CA PRO A 389 -0.96 -19.46 -29.06
C PRO A 389 -0.96 -17.98 -29.47
N LEU A 390 -1.76 -17.14 -28.81
CA LEU A 390 -1.83 -15.70 -29.10
C LEU A 390 -0.55 -14.98 -28.67
N ILE A 391 -0.02 -15.31 -27.50
CA ILE A 391 1.27 -14.82 -27.00
C ILE A 391 2.38 -15.22 -27.98
N GLN A 392 2.47 -16.50 -28.34
CA GLN A 392 3.50 -16.99 -29.28
C GLN A 392 3.41 -16.31 -30.65
N GLN A 393 2.20 -16.10 -31.17
CA GLN A 393 1.99 -15.37 -32.42
C GLN A 393 2.54 -13.94 -32.33
N ARG A 394 2.18 -13.18 -31.28
CA ARG A 394 2.65 -11.79 -31.10
C ARG A 394 4.16 -11.71 -30.91
N LEU A 395 4.73 -12.63 -30.15
CA LEU A 395 6.17 -12.70 -29.91
C LEU A 395 6.98 -13.12 -31.14
N SER A 396 6.39 -13.88 -32.07
CA SER A 396 7.05 -14.28 -33.32
C SER A 396 7.24 -13.15 -34.33
N THR A 397 6.56 -12.01 -34.14
CA THR A 397 6.62 -10.87 -35.05
C THR A 397 7.89 -10.05 -34.82
N SER A 398 8.87 -10.14 -35.72
CA SER A 398 10.17 -9.46 -35.55
C SER A 398 10.23 -8.02 -36.08
N ASN A 399 9.11 -7.45 -36.52
CA ASN A 399 9.11 -6.12 -37.15
C ASN A 399 9.07 -5.01 -36.09
N ASP A 400 9.81 -3.93 -36.34
CA ASP A 400 9.84 -2.75 -35.47
C ASP A 400 8.48 -2.07 -35.32
N SER A 401 7.57 -2.21 -36.28
CA SER A 401 6.22 -1.65 -36.21
C SER A 401 5.30 -2.38 -35.22
N SER A 402 5.63 -3.61 -34.85
CA SER A 402 4.83 -4.48 -33.96
C SER A 402 5.38 -4.55 -32.53
N TRP A 403 6.28 -3.65 -32.16
CA TRP A 403 6.93 -3.68 -30.85
C TRP A 403 5.93 -3.58 -29.69
N LYS A 404 4.85 -2.79 -29.85
CA LYS A 404 3.77 -2.65 -28.87
C LYS A 404 3.00 -3.96 -28.63
N GLU A 405 2.80 -4.75 -29.68
CA GLU A 405 2.14 -6.06 -29.57
C GLU A 405 3.03 -7.08 -28.84
N ARG A 406 4.34 -7.06 -29.12
CA ARG A 406 5.32 -7.89 -28.40
C ARG A 406 5.39 -7.52 -26.94
N GLU A 407 5.44 -6.22 -26.65
CA GLU A 407 5.47 -5.68 -25.30
C GLU A 407 4.23 -6.13 -24.51
N ALA A 408 3.03 -6.01 -25.09
CA ALA A 408 1.79 -6.47 -24.46
C ALA A 408 1.78 -7.99 -24.22
N ALA A 409 2.41 -8.78 -25.09
CA ALA A 409 2.56 -10.22 -24.89
C ALA A 409 3.52 -10.54 -23.73
N VAL A 410 4.60 -9.77 -23.54
CA VAL A 410 5.49 -9.90 -22.38
C VAL A 410 4.74 -9.54 -21.08
N LEU A 411 3.99 -8.43 -21.09
CA LEU A 411 3.11 -8.05 -19.97
C LEU A 411 2.11 -9.16 -19.63
N ALA A 412 1.48 -9.78 -20.64
CA ALA A 412 0.53 -10.87 -20.43
C ALA A 412 1.17 -12.11 -19.79
N ILE A 413 2.40 -12.48 -20.19
CA ILE A 413 3.15 -13.58 -19.56
C ILE A 413 3.39 -13.28 -18.07
N GLY A 414 3.80 -12.05 -17.74
CA GLY A 414 4.04 -11.65 -16.36
C GLY A 414 2.77 -11.59 -15.51
N ALA A 415 1.66 -11.12 -16.09
CA ALA A 415 0.35 -11.05 -15.44
C ALA A 415 -0.16 -12.44 -15.03
N ILE A 416 -0.08 -13.44 -15.92
CA ILE A 416 -0.55 -14.80 -15.61
C ILE A 416 0.41 -15.64 -14.76
N GLY A 417 1.62 -15.11 -14.47
CA GLY A 417 2.73 -15.90 -13.93
C GLY A 417 2.44 -16.57 -12.59
N GLU A 418 1.58 -15.95 -11.77
CA GLU A 418 1.17 -16.47 -10.47
C GLU A 418 -0.01 -17.45 -10.58
N GLY A 419 -1.10 -17.06 -11.25
CA GLY A 419 -2.29 -17.88 -11.37
C GLY A 419 -2.12 -19.15 -12.21
N CYS A 420 -1.27 -19.11 -13.24
CA CYS A 420 -1.01 -20.24 -14.15
C CYS A 420 0.33 -20.95 -13.86
N LEU A 421 0.87 -20.83 -12.65
CA LEU A 421 2.23 -21.29 -12.34
C LEU A 421 2.44 -22.78 -12.69
N ASN A 422 1.46 -23.64 -12.43
CA ASN A 422 1.57 -25.09 -12.64
C ASN A 422 1.74 -25.45 -14.13
N GLY A 423 0.92 -24.87 -15.00
CA GLY A 423 0.95 -25.10 -16.44
C GLY A 423 2.10 -24.37 -17.13
N LEU A 424 2.54 -23.24 -16.59
CA LEU A 424 3.71 -22.52 -17.08
C LEU A 424 5.03 -23.17 -16.66
N TYR A 425 5.09 -23.82 -15.51
CA TYR A 425 6.33 -24.39 -14.94
C TYR A 425 7.17 -25.20 -15.94
N PRO A 426 6.60 -26.11 -16.75
CA PRO A 426 7.37 -26.87 -17.76
C PRO A 426 7.94 -26.01 -18.90
N LEU A 427 7.34 -24.85 -19.16
CA LEU A 427 7.69 -23.91 -20.23
C LEU A 427 8.64 -22.80 -19.76
N LEU A 428 8.76 -22.57 -18.44
CA LEU A 428 9.55 -21.48 -17.88
C LEU A 428 11.02 -21.45 -18.36
N PRO A 429 11.74 -22.57 -18.53
CA PRO A 429 13.09 -22.52 -19.08
C PRO A 429 13.15 -21.91 -20.49
N GLU A 430 12.15 -22.17 -21.32
CA GLU A 430 12.03 -21.62 -22.67
C GLU A 430 11.59 -20.15 -22.63
N ILE A 431 10.61 -19.81 -21.78
CA ILE A 431 10.15 -18.44 -21.55
C ILE A 431 11.31 -17.55 -21.12
N VAL A 432 12.09 -17.94 -20.11
CA VAL A 432 13.25 -17.16 -19.65
C VAL A 432 14.31 -17.05 -20.75
N THR A 433 14.56 -18.12 -21.51
CA THR A 433 15.48 -18.07 -22.66
C THR A 433 15.03 -17.05 -23.70
N PHE A 434 13.72 -16.91 -23.90
CA PHE A 434 13.13 -15.95 -24.81
C PHE A 434 13.14 -14.50 -24.27
N LEU A 435 12.90 -14.31 -22.96
CA LEU A 435 12.89 -12.99 -22.32
C LEU A 435 14.29 -12.37 -22.22
N LEU A 436 15.33 -13.19 -22.04
CA LEU A 436 16.71 -12.71 -21.86
C LEU A 436 17.19 -11.75 -22.96
N PRO A 437 17.03 -12.05 -24.26
CA PRO A 437 17.34 -11.09 -25.33
C PRO A 437 16.54 -9.79 -25.28
N LEU A 438 15.31 -9.80 -24.76
CA LEU A 438 14.44 -8.62 -24.70
C LEU A 438 14.92 -7.60 -23.67
N LEU A 439 15.73 -8.03 -22.69
CA LEU A 439 16.44 -7.09 -21.83
C LEU A 439 17.33 -6.15 -22.65
N ASP A 440 17.84 -6.58 -23.80
CA ASP A 440 18.68 -5.79 -24.71
C ASP A 440 17.92 -5.22 -25.91
N ASP A 441 16.57 -5.18 -25.87
CA ASP A 441 15.75 -4.60 -26.94
C ASP A 441 15.99 -3.09 -27.07
N LYS A 442 15.89 -2.56 -28.29
CA LYS A 442 16.08 -1.15 -28.58
C LYS A 442 15.00 -0.26 -27.93
N PHE A 443 13.79 -0.78 -27.70
CA PHE A 443 12.69 -0.02 -27.11
C PHE A 443 12.76 -0.07 -25.57
N PRO A 444 12.89 1.07 -24.87
CA PRO A 444 12.97 1.10 -23.40
C PRO A 444 11.79 0.44 -22.70
N LEU A 445 10.57 0.60 -23.22
CA LEU A 445 9.38 -0.01 -22.66
C LEU A 445 9.40 -1.55 -22.71
N ILE A 446 9.98 -2.16 -23.76
CA ILE A 446 10.21 -3.61 -23.81
C ILE A 446 11.23 -4.03 -22.75
N ARG A 447 12.33 -3.29 -22.61
CA ARG A 447 13.35 -3.60 -21.58
C ARG A 447 12.76 -3.53 -20.17
N SER A 448 11.97 -2.49 -19.90
CA SER A 448 11.28 -2.25 -18.63
C SER A 448 10.31 -3.39 -18.28
N ILE A 449 9.37 -3.72 -19.18
CA ILE A 449 8.41 -4.79 -18.92
C ILE A 449 9.06 -6.17 -18.82
N THR A 450 10.18 -6.38 -19.53
CA THR A 450 10.96 -7.62 -19.44
C THR A 450 11.60 -7.76 -18.06
N CYS A 451 12.11 -6.68 -17.47
CA CYS A 451 12.64 -6.69 -16.10
C CYS A 451 11.54 -7.11 -15.12
N TRP A 452 10.37 -6.47 -15.18
CA TRP A 452 9.22 -6.82 -14.35
C TRP A 452 8.76 -8.26 -14.55
N THR A 453 8.63 -8.72 -15.79
CA THR A 453 8.19 -10.08 -16.10
C THR A 453 9.17 -11.14 -15.58
N LEU A 454 10.49 -10.92 -15.73
CA LEU A 454 11.50 -11.82 -15.17
C LEU A 454 11.44 -11.88 -13.65
N SER A 455 11.16 -10.75 -12.97
CA SER A 455 11.10 -10.73 -11.51
C SER A 455 9.94 -11.55 -10.95
N ARG A 456 8.81 -11.62 -11.67
CA ARG A 456 7.66 -12.49 -11.32
C ARG A 456 8.02 -13.97 -11.30
N PHE A 457 9.05 -14.38 -12.05
CA PHE A 457 9.55 -15.77 -12.08
C PHE A 457 10.80 -16.01 -11.21
N SER A 458 11.21 -15.05 -10.38
CA SER A 458 12.43 -15.15 -9.55
C SER A 458 12.48 -16.43 -8.74
N LYS A 459 11.41 -16.75 -8.01
CA LYS A 459 11.30 -17.98 -7.21
C LYS A 459 11.58 -19.26 -8.00
N PHE A 460 11.09 -19.34 -9.24
CA PHE A 460 11.35 -20.48 -10.13
C PHE A 460 12.83 -20.53 -10.55
N ILE A 461 13.36 -19.38 -10.97
CA ILE A 461 14.75 -19.27 -11.42
C ILE A 461 15.71 -19.73 -10.31
N ILE A 462 15.43 -19.38 -9.05
CA ILE A 462 16.21 -19.80 -7.88
C ILE A 462 16.05 -21.30 -7.59
N GLN A 463 14.84 -21.86 -7.68
CA GLN A 463 14.63 -23.31 -7.50
C GLN A 463 15.41 -24.16 -8.51
N GLY A 464 15.65 -23.64 -9.71
CA GLY A 464 16.42 -24.32 -10.76
C GLY A 464 17.93 -24.40 -10.52
N ILE A 465 18.49 -23.68 -9.54
CA ILE A 465 19.94 -23.59 -9.29
C ILE A 465 20.57 -24.97 -8.97
N GLY A 466 19.80 -25.90 -8.41
CA GLY A 466 20.27 -27.26 -8.12
C GLY A 466 20.77 -28.03 -9.35
N ASP A 467 20.33 -27.65 -10.55
CA ASP A 467 20.78 -28.19 -11.83
C ASP A 467 21.72 -27.22 -12.56
N GLN A 468 22.75 -27.74 -13.23
CA GLN A 468 23.74 -26.91 -13.96
C GLN A 468 23.09 -25.95 -14.96
N ARG A 469 22.03 -26.39 -15.66
CA ARG A 469 21.30 -25.57 -16.63
C ARG A 469 20.53 -24.42 -15.96
N GLY A 470 19.94 -24.67 -14.80
CA GLY A 470 19.20 -23.64 -14.05
C GLY A 470 20.15 -22.63 -13.39
N TYR A 471 21.31 -23.08 -12.90
CA TYR A 471 22.37 -22.19 -12.44
C TYR A 471 22.87 -21.24 -13.54
N GLU A 472 23.12 -21.75 -14.75
CA GLU A 472 23.49 -20.91 -15.90
C GLU A 472 22.39 -19.93 -16.30
N GLN A 473 21.12 -20.32 -16.15
CA GLN A 473 19.97 -19.48 -16.44
C GLN A 473 19.82 -18.35 -15.41
N PHE A 474 19.94 -18.67 -14.12
CA PHE A 474 19.99 -17.69 -13.03
C PHE A 474 21.10 -16.66 -13.27
N ASP A 475 22.31 -17.11 -13.59
CA ASP A 475 23.44 -16.20 -13.82
C ASP A 475 23.18 -15.25 -14.99
N LYS A 476 22.57 -15.75 -16.08
CA LYS A 476 22.17 -14.90 -17.22
C LYS A 476 21.12 -13.87 -16.84
N VAL A 477 20.13 -14.23 -16.03
CA VAL A 477 19.08 -13.30 -15.56
C VAL A 477 19.69 -12.23 -14.67
N LEU A 478 20.48 -12.64 -13.67
CA LEU A 478 21.16 -11.74 -12.75
C LEU A 478 22.03 -10.72 -13.49
N ILE A 479 22.92 -11.18 -14.38
CA ILE A 479 23.78 -10.29 -15.17
C ILE A 479 22.96 -9.44 -16.15
N GLY A 480 21.87 -9.98 -16.70
CA GLY A 480 20.94 -9.22 -17.53
C GLY A 480 20.32 -8.03 -16.79
N LEU A 481 19.79 -8.25 -15.60
CA LEU A 481 19.20 -7.21 -14.76
C LEU A 481 20.24 -6.18 -14.30
N LEU A 482 21.43 -6.61 -13.86
CA LEU A 482 22.52 -5.70 -13.47
C LEU A 482 22.98 -4.79 -14.62
N ARG A 483 22.95 -5.27 -15.87
CA ARG A 483 23.20 -4.42 -17.05
C ARG A 483 22.11 -3.38 -17.28
N ARG A 484 20.87 -3.66 -16.88
CA ARG A 484 19.72 -2.74 -16.97
C ARG A 484 19.60 -1.78 -15.80
N VAL A 485 20.16 -2.12 -14.64
CA VAL A 485 20.43 -1.15 -13.57
C VAL A 485 21.37 -0.02 -14.04
N LEU A 486 22.10 -0.21 -15.14
CA LEU A 486 22.98 0.78 -15.76
C LEU A 486 22.44 1.35 -17.08
N ASP A 487 21.16 1.11 -17.39
CA ASP A 487 20.51 1.56 -18.63
C ASP A 487 20.57 3.08 -18.79
N THR A 488 20.40 3.60 -20.01
CA THR A 488 20.38 5.04 -20.27
C THR A 488 19.02 5.66 -19.97
N ASN A 489 17.94 4.87 -20.04
CA ASN A 489 16.58 5.34 -19.82
C ASN A 489 16.14 5.13 -18.35
N LYS A 490 15.72 6.20 -17.66
CA LYS A 490 15.41 6.16 -16.21
C LYS A 490 14.32 5.16 -15.83
N ARG A 491 13.30 5.00 -16.67
CA ARG A 491 12.23 4.01 -16.43
C ARG A 491 12.74 2.57 -16.47
N VAL A 492 13.71 2.29 -17.34
CA VAL A 492 14.34 0.97 -17.39
C VAL A 492 15.21 0.75 -16.16
N GLN A 493 15.90 1.79 -15.68
CA GLN A 493 16.69 1.72 -14.46
C GLN A 493 15.82 1.40 -13.24
N GLU A 494 14.69 2.09 -13.08
CA GLU A 494 13.72 1.83 -12.00
C GLU A 494 13.16 0.41 -12.07
N ALA A 495 12.71 -0.02 -13.24
CA ALA A 495 12.19 -1.37 -13.44
C ALA A 495 13.25 -2.45 -13.17
N ALA A 496 14.50 -2.22 -13.59
CA ALA A 496 15.61 -3.14 -13.36
C ALA A 496 16.03 -3.20 -11.89
N CYS A 497 16.05 -2.06 -11.19
CA CYS A 497 16.31 -2.00 -9.75
C CYS A 497 15.22 -2.74 -8.97
N SER A 498 13.96 -2.52 -9.31
CA SER A 498 12.82 -3.19 -8.68
C SER A 498 12.85 -4.70 -8.93
N ALA A 499 13.10 -5.11 -10.17
CA ALA A 499 13.24 -6.51 -10.53
C ALA A 499 14.42 -7.20 -9.85
N PHE A 500 15.55 -6.50 -9.73
CA PHE A 500 16.73 -7.00 -9.03
C PHE A 500 16.48 -7.15 -7.53
N ALA A 501 15.77 -6.20 -6.89
CA ALA A 501 15.39 -6.30 -5.49
C ALA A 501 14.50 -7.53 -5.22
N THR A 502 13.48 -7.78 -6.06
CA THR A 502 12.66 -9.00 -5.95
C THR A 502 13.51 -10.27 -6.13
N LEU A 503 14.45 -10.29 -7.08
CA LEU A 503 15.35 -11.42 -7.28
C LEU A 503 16.28 -11.62 -6.07
N GLU A 504 16.73 -10.54 -5.43
CA GLU A 504 17.57 -10.56 -4.24
C GLU A 504 16.85 -11.18 -3.04
N GLU A 505 15.61 -10.77 -2.79
CA GLU A 505 14.77 -11.30 -1.71
C GLU A 505 14.59 -12.83 -1.83
N GLU A 506 14.39 -13.33 -3.04
CA GLU A 506 14.23 -14.76 -3.32
C GLU A 506 15.56 -15.54 -3.29
N ALA A 507 16.66 -14.95 -3.81
CA ALA A 507 17.95 -15.62 -3.94
C ALA A 507 18.73 -15.72 -2.63
N ALA A 508 18.64 -14.70 -1.76
CA ALA A 508 19.31 -14.63 -0.46
C ALA A 508 20.80 -15.07 -0.51
N GLU A 509 21.15 -16.20 0.11
CA GLU A 509 22.53 -16.69 0.22
C GLU A 509 23.14 -17.12 -1.13
N GLU A 510 22.32 -17.45 -2.13
CA GLU A 510 22.76 -17.86 -3.47
C GLU A 510 23.45 -16.71 -4.23
N LEU A 511 23.32 -15.46 -3.77
CA LEU A 511 24.03 -14.31 -4.33
C LEU A 511 25.47 -14.17 -3.87
N ALA A 512 25.87 -14.83 -2.77
CA ALA A 512 27.21 -14.70 -2.20
C ALA A 512 28.35 -14.93 -3.23
N PRO A 513 28.26 -15.91 -4.15
CA PRO A 513 29.28 -16.12 -5.19
C PRO A 513 29.35 -15.02 -6.27
N ARG A 514 28.36 -14.13 -6.37
CA ARG A 514 28.28 -13.03 -7.35
C ARG A 514 28.34 -11.64 -6.73
N LEU A 515 28.50 -11.58 -5.41
CA LEU A 515 28.46 -10.36 -4.62
C LEU A 515 29.44 -9.28 -5.10
N GLU A 516 30.64 -9.67 -5.53
CA GLU A 516 31.62 -8.74 -6.09
C GLU A 516 31.11 -8.08 -7.39
N ILE A 517 30.53 -8.88 -8.30
CA ILE A 517 30.03 -8.40 -9.60
C ILE A 517 28.79 -7.51 -9.38
N ILE A 518 27.90 -7.94 -8.50
CA ILE A 518 26.72 -7.18 -8.06
C ILE A 518 27.17 -5.80 -7.57
N LEU A 519 28.04 -5.76 -6.56
CA LEU A 519 28.58 -4.52 -6.00
C LEU A 519 29.26 -3.62 -7.04
N GLN A 520 30.02 -4.18 -7.98
CA GLN A 520 30.66 -3.38 -9.03
C GLN A 520 29.63 -2.68 -9.93
N HIS A 521 28.57 -3.38 -10.34
CA HIS A 521 27.50 -2.80 -11.15
C HIS A 521 26.75 -1.72 -10.37
N LEU A 522 26.49 -1.95 -9.09
CA LEU A 522 25.74 -1.01 -8.26
C LEU A 522 26.60 0.20 -7.89
N LEU A 523 27.89 0.04 -7.63
CA LEU A 523 28.84 1.15 -7.51
C LEU A 523 28.97 1.96 -8.80
N CYS A 524 28.92 1.32 -9.97
CA CYS A 524 28.85 2.01 -11.25
C CYS A 524 27.52 2.77 -11.40
N ALA A 525 26.41 2.17 -10.97
CA ALA A 525 25.10 2.79 -10.95
C ALA A 525 25.10 4.00 -10.04
N PHE A 526 25.69 3.94 -8.84
CA PHE A 526 25.91 5.10 -7.95
C PHE A 526 26.92 6.13 -8.49
N GLY A 527 27.76 5.73 -9.45
CA GLY A 527 28.61 6.66 -10.21
C GLY A 527 27.83 7.43 -11.27
N LYS A 528 26.74 6.85 -11.79
CA LYS A 528 25.80 7.46 -12.75
C LYS A 528 24.62 8.18 -12.07
N TYR A 529 24.11 7.63 -10.97
CA TYR A 529 23.08 8.16 -10.07
C TYR A 529 23.79 8.73 -8.85
N GLN A 530 23.95 10.05 -8.75
CA GLN A 530 24.85 10.67 -7.78
C GLN A 530 24.69 10.16 -6.31
N ALA A 531 25.79 9.59 -5.77
CA ALA A 531 26.23 9.49 -4.35
C ALA A 531 25.43 8.53 -3.43
N LEU A 532 26.01 7.58 -2.67
CA LEU A 532 27.29 7.54 -1.96
C LEU A 532 27.71 6.08 -1.70
N GLY A 533 29.01 5.82 -1.85
CA GLY A 533 29.70 4.63 -1.35
C GLY A 533 30.54 4.91 -0.08
N PRO A 534 31.65 4.19 0.15
CA PRO A 534 32.38 4.06 1.43
C PRO A 534 32.98 5.32 2.10
N GLY A 535 32.69 6.53 1.60
CA GLY A 535 33.14 7.82 2.15
C GLY A 535 32.13 8.49 3.10
N PHE A 536 31.15 7.76 3.66
CA PHE A 536 30.07 8.39 4.44
C PHE A 536 30.47 8.80 5.88
N SER A 537 31.54 8.26 6.45
CA SER A 537 31.97 8.60 7.83
C SER A 537 32.22 10.11 8.04
N GLN A 538 32.73 10.82 7.04
CA GLN A 538 32.93 12.28 7.08
C GLN A 538 31.62 13.09 6.97
N PHE A 539 30.52 12.46 6.53
CA PHE A 539 29.20 13.09 6.41
C PHE A 539 28.23 12.69 7.53
N ALA A 540 28.57 11.64 8.30
CA ALA A 540 27.75 11.16 9.41
C ALA A 540 27.50 12.24 10.48
N GLU A 541 28.53 13.00 10.86
CA GLU A 541 28.37 14.08 11.85
C GLU A 541 27.46 15.22 11.34
N PRO A 542 27.66 15.79 10.15
CA PRO A 542 26.72 16.76 9.58
C PRO A 542 25.27 16.26 9.44
N VAL A 543 25.08 15.02 9.01
CA VAL A 543 23.74 14.41 8.85
C VAL A 543 23.09 14.20 10.21
N PHE A 544 23.81 13.64 11.17
CA PHE A 544 23.34 13.46 12.55
C PHE A 544 22.91 14.79 13.16
N GLN A 545 23.74 15.84 13.06
CA GLN A 545 23.39 17.17 13.57
C GLN A 545 22.16 17.78 12.88
N ARG A 546 22.00 17.55 11.57
CA ARG A 546 20.82 18.02 10.83
C ARG A 546 19.55 17.31 11.29
N CYS A 547 19.58 16.00 11.50
CA CYS A 547 18.44 15.24 12.04
C CYS A 547 18.02 15.76 13.42
N ILE A 548 18.99 15.98 14.32
CA ILE A 548 18.72 16.55 15.65
C ILE A 548 18.07 17.94 15.54
N SER A 549 18.60 18.81 14.69
CA SER A 549 18.04 20.15 14.47
C SER A 549 16.62 20.09 13.92
N LEU A 550 16.34 19.21 12.95
CA LEU A 550 15.00 19.07 12.37
C LEU A 550 13.99 18.56 13.38
N ILE A 551 14.34 17.54 14.17
CA ILE A 551 13.48 17.03 15.25
C ILE A 551 13.16 18.16 16.24
N GLN A 552 14.18 18.90 16.70
CA GLN A 552 13.98 20.03 17.62
C GLN A 552 13.07 21.12 17.05
N THR A 553 13.34 21.57 15.82
CA THR A 553 12.58 22.63 15.17
C THR A 553 11.12 22.22 14.97
N GLN A 554 10.87 20.97 14.57
CA GLN A 554 9.51 20.48 14.33
C GLN A 554 8.74 20.22 15.63
N LEU A 555 9.39 19.68 16.66
CA LEU A 555 8.78 19.59 17.99
C LEU A 555 8.43 20.97 18.56
N LEU A 556 9.27 21.99 18.31
CA LEU A 556 8.94 23.38 18.66
C LEU A 556 7.78 23.92 17.82
N ALA A 557 7.78 23.68 16.50
CA ALA A 557 6.71 24.13 15.60
C ALA A 557 5.34 23.55 15.97
N LYS A 558 5.32 22.33 16.52
CA LYS A 558 4.12 21.67 17.05
C LYS A 558 3.48 22.43 18.21
N VAL A 559 4.31 23.06 19.06
CA VAL A 559 3.86 23.81 20.24
C VAL A 559 3.62 25.28 19.89
N ASP A 560 4.53 25.87 19.10
CA ASP A 560 4.51 27.28 18.70
C ASP A 560 5.17 27.45 17.31
N HIS A 561 4.35 27.39 16.26
CA HIS A 561 4.78 27.57 14.87
C HIS A 561 5.32 28.98 14.58
N VAL A 562 4.92 29.99 15.36
CA VAL A 562 5.42 31.36 15.21
C VAL A 562 6.84 31.48 15.74
N ALA A 563 7.11 30.90 16.92
CA ALA A 563 8.45 30.85 17.48
C ALA A 563 9.41 29.96 16.68
N ALA A 564 8.91 28.87 16.08
CA ALA A 564 9.71 27.96 15.26
C ALA A 564 10.04 28.52 13.86
N GLY A 565 9.23 29.46 13.35
CA GLY A 565 9.41 30.05 12.02
C GLY A 565 9.13 29.09 10.87
N VAL A 566 8.57 27.92 11.14
CA VAL A 566 8.16 26.89 10.17
C VAL A 566 6.83 26.27 10.59
N GLN A 567 6.08 25.75 9.61
CA GLN A 567 4.87 24.97 9.89
C GLN A 567 5.26 23.58 10.40
N PHE A 568 4.50 23.07 11.38
CA PHE A 568 4.68 21.72 11.90
C PHE A 568 4.39 20.69 10.81
N ASP A 569 5.35 19.79 10.61
CA ASP A 569 5.21 18.62 9.77
C ASP A 569 5.94 17.44 10.42
N LYS A 570 5.15 16.39 10.71
CA LYS A 570 5.61 15.17 11.39
C LYS A 570 6.62 14.37 10.56
N GLU A 571 6.59 14.46 9.23
CA GLU A 571 7.43 13.65 8.34
C GLU A 571 8.90 13.98 8.50
N PHE A 572 9.23 15.25 8.74
CA PHE A 572 10.61 15.65 9.06
C PHE A 572 11.13 15.01 10.34
N ILE A 573 10.27 14.76 11.33
CA ILE A 573 10.64 14.05 12.57
C ILE A 573 10.85 12.58 12.27
N VAL A 574 9.89 11.93 11.59
CA VAL A 574 9.93 10.50 11.21
C VAL A 574 11.19 10.20 10.40
N CYS A 575 11.42 10.94 9.31
CA CYS A 575 12.59 10.77 8.44
C CYS A 575 13.91 10.98 9.18
N SER A 576 13.94 11.94 10.12
CA SER A 576 15.13 12.20 10.92
C SER A 576 15.42 11.07 11.90
N LEU A 577 14.38 10.49 12.53
CA LEU A 577 14.52 9.34 13.43
C LEU A 577 14.95 8.08 12.69
N ASP A 578 14.37 7.80 11.53
CA ASP A 578 14.71 6.63 10.70
C ASP A 578 16.12 6.75 10.11
N LEU A 579 16.52 7.96 9.71
CA LEU A 579 17.90 8.21 9.27
C LEU A 579 18.88 8.04 10.43
N LEU A 580 18.55 8.51 11.63
CA LEU A 580 19.37 8.28 12.82
C LEU A 580 19.47 6.78 13.16
N SER A 581 18.37 6.02 13.04
CA SER A 581 18.36 4.55 13.25
C SER A 581 19.29 3.87 12.24
N GLY A 582 19.19 4.22 10.96
CA GLY A 582 20.11 3.75 9.91
C GLY A 582 21.56 4.13 10.16
N LEU A 583 21.83 5.33 10.70
CA LEU A 583 23.17 5.73 11.10
C LEU A 583 23.69 4.90 12.28
N THR A 584 22.84 4.64 13.28
CA THR A 584 23.20 3.82 14.45
C THR A 584 23.55 2.40 14.04
N GLU A 585 22.75 1.80 13.17
CA GLU A 585 23.01 0.47 12.63
C GLU A 585 24.27 0.44 11.76
N GLY A 586 24.43 1.40 10.84
CA GLY A 586 25.53 1.44 9.89
C GLY A 586 26.90 1.75 10.52
N LEU A 587 26.94 2.62 11.53
CA LEU A 587 28.19 2.98 12.22
C LEU A 587 28.52 2.04 13.38
N GLY A 588 27.53 1.31 13.91
CA GLY A 588 27.67 0.55 15.15
C GLY A 588 28.26 1.44 16.25
N SER A 589 29.22 0.91 17.02
CA SER A 589 29.85 1.66 18.13
C SER A 589 30.51 2.98 17.71
N GLY A 590 30.76 3.20 16.40
CA GLY A 590 31.28 4.48 15.89
C GLY A 590 30.33 5.67 16.07
N ILE A 591 29.04 5.45 16.36
CA ILE A 591 28.09 6.53 16.63
C ILE A 591 28.15 7.09 18.06
N GLU A 592 28.84 6.39 18.97
CA GLU A 592 28.84 6.69 20.41
C GLU A 592 29.24 8.15 20.70
N ASP A 593 30.30 8.63 20.04
CA ASP A 593 30.76 10.02 20.17
C ASP A 593 29.72 11.07 19.75
N LEU A 594 28.88 10.76 18.75
CA LEU A 594 27.83 11.67 18.27
C LEU A 594 26.66 11.72 19.25
N VAL A 595 26.24 10.55 19.73
CA VAL A 595 25.17 10.44 20.72
C VAL A 595 25.58 11.15 22.02
N ALA A 596 26.80 10.90 22.51
CA ALA A 596 27.33 11.48 23.75
C ALA A 596 27.35 13.02 23.75
N LYS A 597 27.59 13.65 22.59
CA LYS A 597 27.69 15.11 22.42
C LYS A 597 26.35 15.78 22.09
N SER A 598 25.27 15.02 22.02
CA SER A 598 23.96 15.51 21.59
C SER A 598 22.92 15.45 22.71
N ASN A 599 21.76 16.08 22.48
CA ASN A 599 20.58 15.93 23.31
C ASN A 599 19.58 14.89 22.75
N LEU A 600 20.04 13.99 21.86
CA LEU A 600 19.19 12.98 21.22
C LEU A 600 18.37 12.19 22.23
N ARG A 601 18.96 11.79 23.37
CA ARG A 601 18.25 11.05 24.42
C ARG A 601 16.96 11.74 24.87
N ASP A 602 17.02 13.04 25.14
CA ASP A 602 15.89 13.78 25.68
C ASP A 602 14.84 14.10 24.59
N LEU A 603 15.27 14.23 23.33
CA LEU A 603 14.37 14.30 22.17
C LEU A 603 13.69 12.96 21.90
N LEU A 604 14.42 11.86 22.06
CA LEU A 604 13.92 10.52 21.84
C LEU A 604 12.80 10.17 22.82
N VAL A 605 12.94 10.57 24.10
CA VAL A 605 11.85 10.42 25.08
C VAL A 605 10.59 11.17 24.62
N GLN A 606 10.73 12.41 24.15
CA GLN A 606 9.59 13.19 23.65
C GLN A 606 8.93 12.54 22.44
N CYS A 607 9.73 12.05 21.49
CA CYS A 607 9.23 11.38 20.29
C CYS A 607 8.52 10.05 20.62
N CYS A 608 9.04 9.27 21.59
CA CYS A 608 8.38 8.03 22.03
C CYS A 608 7.02 8.29 22.70
N MET A 609 6.79 9.50 23.23
CA MET A 609 5.54 9.92 23.87
C MET A 609 4.63 10.75 22.94
N ASP A 610 4.97 10.88 21.66
CA ASP A 610 4.23 11.73 20.73
C ASP A 610 2.83 11.17 20.44
N ALA A 611 1.85 12.06 20.21
CA ALA A 611 0.50 11.68 19.82
C ALA A 611 0.44 10.98 18.45
N ALA A 612 1.35 11.27 17.52
CA ALA A 612 1.41 10.64 16.22
C ALA A 612 2.08 9.25 16.29
N ALA A 613 1.38 8.22 15.83
CA ALA A 613 1.88 6.84 15.84
C ALA A 613 3.17 6.68 15.01
N ASP A 614 3.29 7.36 13.87
CA ASP A 614 4.47 7.29 12.99
C ASP A 614 5.75 7.76 13.70
N ILE A 615 5.65 8.86 14.46
CA ILE A 615 6.76 9.38 15.26
C ILE A 615 7.14 8.39 16.35
N ARG A 616 6.14 7.81 17.06
CA ARG A 616 6.40 6.80 18.09
C ARG A 616 7.09 5.58 17.49
N GLN A 617 6.63 5.10 16.34
CA GLN A 617 7.16 3.93 15.66
C GLN A 617 8.65 4.09 15.34
N SER A 618 9.03 5.18 14.67
CA SER A 618 10.42 5.47 14.30
C SER A 618 11.30 5.74 15.53
N ALA A 619 10.75 6.40 16.56
CA ALA A 619 11.46 6.64 17.81
C ALA A 619 11.80 5.33 18.54
N LEU A 620 10.86 4.38 18.59
CA LEU A 620 11.07 3.08 19.24
C LEU A 620 12.04 2.18 18.45
N ALA A 621 12.08 2.29 17.12
CA ALA A 621 13.13 1.65 16.32
C ALA A 621 14.52 2.20 16.66
N LEU A 622 14.69 3.52 16.64
CA LEU A 622 15.96 4.15 17.03
C LEU A 622 16.34 3.81 18.48
N LEU A 623 15.38 3.71 19.40
CA LEU A 623 15.64 3.28 20.77
C LEU A 623 16.26 1.89 20.84
N GLY A 624 15.72 0.91 20.10
CA GLY A 624 16.26 -0.45 20.08
C GLY A 624 17.65 -0.51 19.44
N ASP A 625 17.89 0.25 18.36
CA ASP A 625 19.22 0.35 17.76
C ASP A 625 20.26 0.96 18.71
N LEU A 626 19.91 2.04 19.39
CA LEU A 626 20.78 2.65 20.41
C LEU A 626 21.01 1.71 21.59
N ALA A 627 20.00 0.93 22.00
CA ALA A 627 20.14 -0.08 23.04
C ALA A 627 21.15 -1.15 22.63
N ARG A 628 21.07 -1.65 21.40
CA ARG A 628 21.99 -2.65 20.86
C ARG A 628 23.44 -2.15 20.80
N VAL A 629 23.63 -0.88 20.42
CA VAL A 629 24.93 -0.30 20.06
C VAL A 629 25.61 0.46 21.20
N CYS A 630 24.93 1.42 21.84
CA CYS A 630 25.52 2.30 22.85
C CYS A 630 24.56 2.54 24.04
N PRO A 631 24.16 1.48 24.77
CA PRO A 631 23.13 1.54 25.82
C PRO A 631 23.49 2.46 26.98
N ILE A 632 24.79 2.72 27.20
CA ILE A 632 25.29 3.61 28.25
C ILE A 632 24.71 5.02 28.15
N HIS A 633 24.40 5.49 26.94
CA HIS A 633 23.80 6.82 26.73
C HIS A 633 22.30 6.86 26.98
N LEU A 634 21.61 5.71 26.96
CA LEU A 634 20.20 5.61 27.30
C LEU A 634 19.99 5.50 28.82
N HIS A 635 20.98 4.94 29.53
CA HIS A 635 20.93 4.65 30.96
C HIS A 635 20.39 5.80 31.84
N PRO A 636 20.75 7.09 31.64
CA PRO A 636 20.22 8.20 32.45
C PRO A 636 18.69 8.41 32.37
N ARG A 637 18.03 7.89 31.33
CA ARG A 637 16.57 7.97 31.13
C ARG A 637 15.96 6.57 30.94
N LEU A 638 16.66 5.52 31.37
CA LEU A 638 16.28 4.13 31.12
C LEU A 638 14.87 3.83 31.62
N GLN A 639 14.54 4.21 32.85
CA GLN A 639 13.22 3.95 33.44
C GLN A 639 12.09 4.62 32.63
N ASP A 640 12.32 5.78 32.03
CA ASP A 640 11.32 6.42 31.17
C ASP A 640 11.10 5.58 29.92
N PHE A 641 12.18 5.18 29.23
CA PHE A 641 12.10 4.34 28.03
C PHE A 641 11.41 3.01 28.30
N LEU A 642 11.72 2.35 29.42
CA LEU A 642 11.08 1.09 29.80
C LEU A 642 9.58 1.24 30.03
N ASN A 643 9.18 2.29 30.75
CA ASN A 643 7.77 2.54 31.02
C ASN A 643 6.99 2.91 29.76
N ILE A 644 7.56 3.76 28.90
CA ILE A 644 6.95 4.18 27.63
C ILE A 644 6.78 2.99 26.70
N ALA A 645 7.84 2.20 26.46
CA ALA A 645 7.77 1.04 25.58
C ALA A 645 6.79 -0.02 26.12
N ALA A 646 6.77 -0.26 27.43
CA ALA A 646 5.81 -1.20 28.05
C ALA A 646 4.35 -0.75 27.93
N GLU A 647 4.08 0.56 27.85
CA GLU A 647 2.72 1.10 27.66
C GLU A 647 2.17 0.88 26.25
N GLN A 648 3.04 0.92 25.23
CA GLN A 648 2.67 0.65 23.84
C GLN A 648 2.19 -0.79 23.59
N LEU A 649 2.49 -1.71 24.52
CA LEU A 649 2.03 -3.11 24.47
C LEU A 649 0.66 -3.33 25.11
N SER A 650 0.01 -2.28 25.64
CA SER A 650 -1.35 -2.43 26.18
C SER A 650 -2.36 -2.75 25.07
N ALA A 651 -3.42 -3.49 25.40
CA ALA A 651 -4.40 -3.97 24.41
C ALA A 651 -5.04 -2.84 23.57
N ASN A 652 -5.19 -1.64 24.12
CA ASN A 652 -5.72 -0.49 23.39
C ASN A 652 -4.68 0.07 22.41
N GLN A 653 -3.42 0.18 22.82
CA GLN A 653 -2.34 0.71 21.98
C GLN A 653 -1.99 -0.25 20.83
N VAL A 654 -2.01 -1.57 21.07
CA VAL A 654 -1.81 -2.59 20.01
C VAL A 654 -2.91 -2.49 18.95
N LYS A 655 -4.16 -2.24 19.34
CA LYS A 655 -5.28 -2.04 18.40
C LYS A 655 -5.18 -0.72 17.63
N GLU A 656 -4.64 0.33 18.25
CA GLU A 656 -4.43 1.63 17.62
C GLU A 656 -3.32 1.55 16.56
N ALA A 657 -2.16 0.99 16.91
CA ALA A 657 -0.99 0.94 16.05
C ALA A 657 -0.12 -0.30 16.33
N VAL A 658 -0.37 -1.39 15.59
CA VAL A 658 0.36 -2.66 15.70
C VAL A 658 1.87 -2.49 15.47
N SER A 659 2.25 -1.61 14.54
CA SER A 659 3.66 -1.33 14.18
C SER A 659 4.44 -0.65 15.31
N VAL A 660 3.81 0.27 16.05
CA VAL A 660 4.38 0.90 17.25
C VAL A 660 4.61 -0.14 18.34
N ALA A 661 3.61 -1.00 18.58
CA ALA A 661 3.72 -2.09 19.53
C ALA A 661 4.83 -3.09 19.15
N ASN A 662 5.00 -3.38 17.86
CA ASN A 662 6.08 -4.23 17.36
C ASN A 662 7.46 -3.67 17.71
N ASN A 663 7.71 -2.40 17.39
CA ASN A 663 9.00 -1.75 17.67
C ASN A 663 9.24 -1.58 19.18
N ALA A 664 8.20 -1.30 19.96
CA ALA A 664 8.28 -1.29 21.42
C ALA A 664 8.67 -2.66 21.98
N CYS A 665 8.05 -3.73 21.48
CA CYS A 665 8.34 -5.10 21.88
C CYS A 665 9.80 -5.47 21.60
N TRP A 666 10.27 -5.15 20.39
CA TRP A 666 11.65 -5.39 19.97
C TRP A 666 12.65 -4.59 20.81
N ALA A 667 12.43 -3.27 20.98
CA ALA A 667 13.30 -2.41 21.78
C ALA A 667 13.40 -2.83 23.25
N LEU A 668 12.32 -3.31 23.85
CA LEU A 668 12.32 -3.89 25.20
C LEU A 668 13.20 -5.16 25.27
N GLY A 669 13.16 -6.00 24.24
CA GLY A 669 14.00 -7.18 24.13
C GLY A 669 15.49 -6.82 24.05
N GLU A 670 15.85 -5.88 23.17
CA GLU A 670 17.23 -5.38 23.04
C GLU A 670 17.73 -4.75 24.35
N LEU A 671 16.91 -3.92 25.00
CA LEU A 671 17.24 -3.32 26.29
C LEU A 671 17.48 -4.38 27.36
N ALA A 672 16.63 -5.42 27.45
CA ALA A 672 16.77 -6.47 28.45
C ALA A 672 18.13 -7.17 28.40
N VAL A 673 18.62 -7.48 27.20
CA VAL A 673 19.93 -8.13 27.01
C VAL A 673 21.08 -7.25 27.49
N LYS A 674 20.90 -5.92 27.49
CA LYS A 674 21.96 -4.94 27.79
C LYS A 674 21.95 -4.41 29.22
N VAL A 675 20.76 -4.19 29.78
CA VAL A 675 20.59 -3.62 31.14
C VAL A 675 20.37 -4.69 32.21
N HIS A 676 20.25 -5.94 31.79
CA HIS A 676 20.08 -7.09 32.64
C HIS A 676 18.96 -6.92 33.69
N GLN A 677 19.30 -7.02 34.98
CA GLN A 677 18.35 -6.99 36.10
C GLN A 677 17.58 -5.67 36.23
N GLU A 678 18.05 -4.58 35.61
CA GLU A 678 17.37 -3.28 35.64
C GLU A 678 16.05 -3.26 34.85
N ILE A 679 15.80 -4.27 34.01
CA ILE A 679 14.52 -4.45 33.29
C ILE A 679 13.38 -4.94 34.21
N SER A 680 13.72 -5.50 35.38
CA SER A 680 12.78 -6.13 36.32
C SER A 680 11.48 -5.35 36.58
N PRO A 681 11.49 -4.00 36.75
CA PRO A 681 10.26 -3.24 37.06
C PRO A 681 9.14 -3.36 36.03
N VAL A 682 9.45 -3.63 34.76
CA VAL A 682 8.46 -3.69 33.68
C VAL A 682 8.10 -5.11 33.24
N ILE A 683 8.87 -6.13 33.65
CA ILE A 683 8.72 -7.52 33.18
C ILE A 683 7.29 -8.02 33.33
N ILE A 684 6.71 -7.91 34.52
CA ILE A 684 5.38 -8.49 34.80
C ILE A 684 4.30 -7.81 33.96
N LYS A 685 4.38 -6.48 33.82
CA LYS A 685 3.46 -5.69 32.97
C LYS A 685 3.57 -6.16 31.51
N VAL A 686 4.78 -6.28 30.99
CA VAL A 686 5.03 -6.70 29.60
C VAL A 686 4.59 -8.15 29.37
N ILE A 687 4.87 -9.09 30.28
CA ILE A 687 4.37 -10.48 30.18
C ILE A 687 2.84 -10.48 30.10
N SER A 688 2.15 -9.71 30.94
CA SER A 688 0.69 -9.64 30.92
C SER A 688 0.11 -9.12 29.60
N SER A 689 0.91 -8.40 28.81
CA SER A 689 0.57 -7.95 27.45
C SER A 689 0.97 -8.95 26.36
N LEU A 690 2.17 -9.52 26.42
CA LEU A 690 2.72 -10.39 25.37
C LEU A 690 2.04 -11.76 25.33
N VAL A 691 1.59 -12.30 26.46
CA VAL A 691 0.90 -13.60 26.49
C VAL A 691 -0.40 -13.58 25.69
N PRO A 692 -1.32 -12.61 25.88
CA PRO A 692 -2.51 -12.47 25.03
C PRO A 692 -2.20 -12.27 23.55
N ILE A 693 -1.13 -11.53 23.21
CA ILE A 693 -0.69 -11.30 21.81
C ILE A 693 -0.33 -12.64 21.14
N LEU A 694 0.43 -13.50 21.83
CA LEU A 694 0.81 -14.82 21.32
C LEU A 694 -0.36 -15.81 21.26
N GLN A 695 -1.31 -15.71 22.18
CA GLN A 695 -2.47 -16.61 22.24
C GLN A 695 -3.55 -16.27 21.20
N ASN A 696 -3.68 -15.00 20.81
CA ASN A 696 -4.72 -14.52 19.90
C ASN A 696 -4.09 -13.82 18.68
N PRO A 697 -3.51 -14.59 17.74
CA PRO A 697 -2.79 -14.01 16.59
C PRO A 697 -3.71 -13.42 15.51
N GLU A 698 -5.03 -13.62 15.58
CA GLU A 698 -5.98 -13.13 14.56
C GLU A 698 -5.92 -11.60 14.45
N GLY A 699 -5.64 -11.10 13.24
CA GLY A 699 -5.54 -9.67 12.96
C GLY A 699 -4.21 -9.01 13.39
N LEU A 700 -3.24 -9.78 13.88
CA LEU A 700 -1.89 -9.28 14.23
C LEU A 700 -0.86 -9.69 13.17
N ASN A 701 0.14 -8.83 12.95
CA ASN A 701 1.22 -9.10 12.00
C ASN A 701 2.19 -10.17 12.57
N LYS A 702 2.70 -11.02 11.68
CA LYS A 702 3.65 -12.09 12.02
C LYS A 702 4.88 -11.58 12.78
N SER A 703 5.43 -10.43 12.40
CA SER A 703 6.59 -9.82 13.04
C SER A 703 6.36 -9.51 14.52
N LEU A 704 5.16 -9.04 14.91
CA LEU A 704 4.84 -8.78 16.31
C LEU A 704 4.82 -10.08 17.12
N LEU A 705 4.33 -11.17 16.54
CA LEU A 705 4.34 -12.49 17.20
C LEU A 705 5.77 -12.99 17.39
N GLU A 706 6.62 -12.88 16.37
CA GLU A 706 8.03 -13.26 16.42
C GLU A 706 8.79 -12.45 17.48
N ASN A 707 8.67 -11.11 17.45
CA ASN A 707 9.27 -10.22 18.42
C ASN A 707 8.75 -10.46 19.84
N SER A 708 7.46 -10.78 20.00
CA SER A 708 6.89 -11.14 21.30
C SER A 708 7.51 -12.41 21.87
N ALA A 709 7.72 -13.42 21.03
CA ALA A 709 8.38 -14.65 21.43
C ALA A 709 9.85 -14.43 21.79
N ILE A 710 10.60 -13.71 20.96
CA ILE A 710 12.01 -13.38 21.21
C ILE A 710 12.17 -12.57 22.49
N THR A 711 11.36 -11.53 22.70
CA THR A 711 11.43 -10.68 23.90
C THR A 711 11.09 -11.45 25.18
N LEU A 712 10.08 -12.32 25.17
CA LEU A 712 9.81 -13.20 26.33
C LEU A 712 10.98 -14.15 26.61
N GLY A 713 11.62 -14.68 25.56
CA GLY A 713 12.82 -15.50 25.70
C GLY A 713 13.98 -14.71 26.32
N ARG A 714 14.27 -13.50 25.82
CA ARG A 714 15.30 -12.61 26.39
C ARG A 714 15.02 -12.23 27.85
N PHE A 715 13.78 -11.95 28.20
CA PHE A 715 13.40 -11.72 29.60
C PHE A 715 13.64 -12.97 30.45
N GLY A 716 13.28 -14.15 29.94
CA GLY A 716 13.53 -15.43 30.59
C GLY A 716 15.02 -15.75 30.74
N TRP A 717 15.87 -15.23 29.87
CA TRP A 717 17.32 -15.39 29.97
C TRP A 717 17.91 -14.51 31.08
N VAL A 718 17.43 -13.27 31.16
CA VAL A 718 18.00 -12.22 32.00
C VAL A 718 17.45 -12.24 33.43
N CYS A 719 16.14 -12.44 33.59
CA CYS A 719 15.42 -12.48 34.86
C CYS A 719 14.54 -13.74 34.96
N PRO A 720 15.12 -14.96 34.87
CA PRO A 720 14.36 -16.20 34.82
C PRO A 720 13.42 -16.38 36.02
N GLU A 721 13.78 -15.86 37.20
CA GLU A 721 12.97 -15.93 38.42
C GLU A 721 11.62 -15.19 38.31
N HIS A 722 11.55 -14.17 37.46
CA HIS A 722 10.32 -13.41 37.22
C HIS A 722 9.47 -14.02 36.10
N VAL A 723 10.09 -14.64 35.09
CA VAL A 723 9.38 -15.16 33.90
C VAL A 723 8.96 -16.62 34.06
N ALA A 724 9.80 -17.47 34.66
CA ALA A 724 9.56 -18.91 34.80
C ALA A 724 8.23 -19.28 35.49
N PRO A 725 7.72 -18.53 36.49
CA PRO A 725 6.40 -18.80 37.08
C PRO A 725 5.23 -18.68 36.10
N HIS A 726 5.38 -17.91 35.02
CA HIS A 726 4.33 -17.67 34.02
C HIS A 726 4.47 -18.55 32.77
N MET A 727 5.51 -19.39 32.71
CA MET A 727 5.88 -20.18 31.53
C MET A 727 4.72 -21.03 30.99
N GLU A 728 3.94 -21.65 31.87
CA GLU A 728 2.81 -22.52 31.48
C GLU A 728 1.74 -21.78 30.64
N HIS A 729 1.61 -20.46 30.79
CA HIS A 729 0.62 -19.68 30.07
C HIS A 729 1.01 -19.38 28.61
N PHE A 730 2.30 -19.39 28.28
CA PHE A 730 2.78 -18.95 26.95
C PHE A 730 3.65 -19.96 26.22
N ILE A 731 4.18 -20.99 26.89
CA ILE A 731 5.18 -21.89 26.30
C ILE A 731 4.68 -22.58 25.02
N GLN A 732 3.40 -22.96 24.95
CA GLN A 732 2.82 -23.59 23.75
C GLN A 732 2.81 -22.65 22.53
N PRO A 733 2.14 -21.47 22.56
CA PRO A 733 2.17 -20.55 21.42
C PRO A 733 3.57 -20.00 21.15
N TRP A 734 4.39 -19.80 22.18
CA TRP A 734 5.79 -19.39 22.04
C TRP A 734 6.64 -20.39 21.25
N CYS A 735 6.55 -21.69 21.58
CA CYS A 735 7.23 -22.73 20.81
C CYS A 735 6.72 -22.82 19.38
N ALA A 736 5.41 -22.65 19.15
CA ALA A 736 4.84 -22.65 17.81
C ALA A 736 5.40 -21.51 16.95
N THR A 737 5.53 -20.30 17.51
CA THR A 737 6.12 -19.15 16.82
C THR A 737 7.60 -19.37 16.52
N LEU A 738 8.41 -19.80 17.50
CA LEU A 738 9.85 -19.99 17.30
C LEU A 738 10.21 -21.09 16.29
N CYS A 739 9.30 -22.03 15.99
CA CYS A 739 9.49 -22.99 14.92
C CYS A 739 9.61 -22.33 13.54
N LEU A 740 9.07 -21.12 13.38
CA LEU A 740 9.01 -20.39 12.11
C LEU A 740 10.15 -19.37 11.96
N ILE A 741 10.92 -19.12 13.03
CA ILE A 741 12.03 -18.16 13.04
C ILE A 741 13.31 -18.84 12.52
N ARG A 742 14.11 -18.10 11.75
CA ARG A 742 15.40 -18.53 11.20
C ARG A 742 16.43 -18.75 12.33
N ASP A 743 17.47 -19.53 12.04
CA ASP A 743 18.51 -19.86 13.03
C ASP A 743 19.55 -18.73 13.14
N ASP A 744 19.15 -17.65 13.80
CA ASP A 744 19.96 -16.46 14.06
C ASP A 744 20.29 -16.27 15.55
N PHE A 745 20.91 -15.14 15.89
CA PHE A 745 21.28 -14.82 17.26
C PHE A 745 20.06 -14.49 18.14
N GLU A 746 18.95 -14.02 17.57
CA GLU A 746 17.73 -13.68 18.32
C GLU A 746 17.02 -14.96 18.76
N LYS A 747 16.95 -15.96 17.88
CA LYS A 747 16.48 -17.31 18.22
C LYS A 747 17.41 -17.95 19.26
N GLU A 748 18.73 -17.76 19.16
CA GLU A 748 19.67 -18.23 20.18
C GLU A 748 19.37 -17.62 21.56
N ASP A 749 19.21 -16.30 21.64
CA ASP A 749 18.84 -15.60 22.88
C ASP A 749 17.54 -16.15 23.48
N ALA A 750 16.53 -16.38 22.63
CA ALA A 750 15.25 -16.90 23.09
C ALA A 750 15.37 -18.30 23.70
N PHE A 751 16.18 -19.18 23.10
CA PHE A 751 16.42 -20.53 23.62
C PHE A 751 17.35 -20.57 24.85
N ARG A 752 18.26 -19.60 25.01
CA ARG A 752 18.97 -19.39 26.30
C ARG A 752 17.98 -19.08 27.41
N GLY A 753 16.97 -18.28 27.10
CA GLY A 753 15.85 -17.99 27.99
C GLY A 753 15.04 -19.21 28.40
N LEU A 754 14.68 -20.04 27.44
CA LEU A 754 14.01 -21.32 27.72
C LEU A 754 14.82 -22.17 28.69
N CYS A 755 16.12 -22.33 28.44
CA CYS A 755 16.99 -23.14 29.30
C CYS A 755 17.06 -22.56 30.73
N ALA A 756 17.15 -21.23 30.85
CA ALA A 756 17.15 -20.56 32.15
C ALA A 756 15.81 -20.72 32.90
N MET A 757 14.67 -20.57 32.22
CA MET A 757 13.35 -20.73 32.82
C MET A 757 13.08 -22.18 33.27
N VAL A 758 13.44 -23.17 32.44
CA VAL A 758 13.27 -24.59 32.77
C VAL A 758 14.12 -25.00 33.97
N ARG A 759 15.32 -24.43 34.15
CA ARG A 759 16.14 -24.67 35.35
C ARG A 759 15.44 -24.23 36.64
N ILE A 760 14.61 -23.19 36.59
CA ILE A 760 13.87 -22.67 37.76
C ILE A 760 12.53 -23.37 37.93
N ASN A 761 11.77 -23.56 36.85
CA ASN A 761 10.44 -24.15 36.88
C ASN A 761 10.31 -25.29 35.84
N PRO A 762 10.91 -26.47 36.07
CA PRO A 762 10.84 -27.58 35.12
C PRO A 762 9.42 -28.14 34.94
N SER A 763 8.52 -27.95 35.91
CA SER A 763 7.11 -28.34 35.78
C SER A 763 6.34 -27.50 34.76
N GLY A 764 6.73 -26.23 34.55
CA GLY A 764 5.95 -25.26 33.77
C GLY A 764 5.86 -25.54 32.26
N ALA A 765 6.69 -26.43 31.71
CA ALA A 765 6.65 -26.80 30.29
C ALA A 765 6.31 -28.28 30.05
N VAL A 766 6.01 -29.06 31.10
CA VAL A 766 5.71 -30.50 30.98
C VAL A 766 4.49 -30.75 30.10
N SER A 767 3.41 -30.00 30.32
CA SER A 767 2.15 -30.11 29.56
C SER A 767 2.32 -29.76 28.08
N SER A 768 3.37 -28.99 27.74
CA SER A 768 3.68 -28.56 26.37
C SER A 768 5.01 -29.13 25.83
N LEU A 769 5.51 -30.21 26.44
CA LEU A 769 6.81 -30.81 26.08
C LEU A 769 6.92 -31.14 24.58
N ALA A 770 5.84 -31.62 23.97
CA ALA A 770 5.81 -31.93 22.54
C ALA A 770 6.08 -30.68 21.67
N TYR A 771 5.51 -29.52 22.04
CA TYR A 771 5.75 -28.25 21.34
C TYR A 771 7.19 -27.77 21.53
N MET A 772 7.73 -27.90 22.75
CA MET A 772 9.12 -27.58 23.04
C MET A 772 10.09 -28.44 22.22
N CYS A 773 9.83 -29.74 22.14
CA CYS A 773 10.58 -30.67 21.29
C CYS A 773 10.55 -30.27 19.81
N ARG A 774 9.38 -29.88 19.27
CA ARG A 774 9.27 -29.39 17.88
C ARG A 774 10.10 -28.12 17.67
N ALA A 775 10.04 -27.18 18.60
CA ALA A 775 10.82 -25.95 18.54
C ALA A 775 12.34 -26.23 18.54
N ILE A 776 12.81 -27.14 19.41
CA ILE A 776 14.22 -27.57 19.43
C ILE A 776 14.61 -28.25 18.10
N ALA A 777 13.73 -29.07 17.53
CA ALA A 777 13.99 -29.75 16.26
C ALA A 777 13.92 -28.84 15.02
N SER A 778 13.35 -27.64 15.16
CA SER A 778 13.29 -26.63 14.09
C SER A 778 14.67 -26.08 13.71
N TRP A 779 15.65 -26.19 14.61
CA TRP A 779 17.03 -25.82 14.33
C TRP A 779 17.64 -26.72 13.24
N HIS A 780 18.25 -26.09 12.24
CA HIS A 780 19.14 -26.73 11.28
C HIS A 780 20.52 -26.92 11.91
N GLU A 781 21.03 -25.88 12.58
CA GLU A 781 22.30 -25.90 13.31
C GLU A 781 22.29 -24.93 14.50
N ILE A 782 22.64 -25.43 15.70
CA ILE A 782 22.92 -24.56 16.86
C ILE A 782 24.43 -24.27 16.86
N ARG A 783 24.82 -23.09 16.38
CA ARG A 783 26.24 -22.68 16.26
C ARG A 783 26.92 -22.55 17.63
N SER A 784 26.18 -22.10 18.64
CA SER A 784 26.67 -21.94 20.01
C SER A 784 26.75 -23.28 20.74
N LYS A 785 27.98 -23.71 21.02
CA LYS A 785 28.24 -24.94 21.78
C LYS A 785 27.62 -24.90 23.18
N ASP A 786 27.62 -23.73 23.81
CA ASP A 786 27.07 -23.55 25.15
C ASP A 786 25.55 -23.76 25.13
N LEU A 787 24.85 -23.10 24.18
CA LEU A 787 23.41 -23.30 24.05
C LEU A 787 23.07 -24.76 23.70
N HIS A 788 23.82 -25.37 22.79
CA HIS A 788 23.61 -26.78 22.43
C HIS A 788 23.69 -27.69 23.67
N ASN A 789 24.70 -27.49 24.53
CA ASN A 789 24.86 -28.25 25.76
C ASN A 789 23.69 -28.00 26.74
N GLU A 790 23.24 -26.76 26.90
CA GLU A 790 22.11 -26.43 27.76
C GLU A 790 20.79 -27.06 27.29
N VAL A 791 20.51 -27.01 25.99
CA VAL A 791 19.33 -27.65 25.38
C VAL A 791 19.37 -29.17 25.58
N CYS A 792 20.54 -29.79 25.41
CA CYS A 792 20.73 -31.21 25.67
C CYS A 792 20.51 -31.57 27.14
N GLN A 793 20.94 -30.73 28.09
CA GLN A 793 20.68 -30.92 29.51
C GLN A 793 19.19 -30.84 29.83
N VAL A 794 18.47 -29.86 29.24
CA VAL A 794 17.02 -29.71 29.39
C VAL A 794 16.29 -30.98 28.91
N LEU A 795 16.61 -31.47 27.70
CA LEU A 795 16.00 -32.69 27.15
C LEU A 795 16.29 -33.93 28.02
N ASN A 796 17.53 -34.08 28.50
CA ASN A 796 17.89 -35.16 29.42
C ASN A 796 17.13 -35.06 30.75
N GLY A 797 16.94 -33.85 31.28
CA GLY A 797 16.16 -33.60 32.49
C GLY A 797 14.72 -34.07 32.36
N TYR A 798 14.04 -33.71 31.26
CA TYR A 798 12.66 -34.17 31.00
C TYR A 798 12.57 -35.67 30.78
N LYS A 799 13.55 -36.28 30.09
CA LYS A 799 13.60 -37.73 29.91
C LYS A 799 13.72 -38.47 31.24
N GLN A 800 14.54 -37.98 32.16
CA GLN A 800 14.67 -38.55 33.51
C GLN A 800 13.40 -38.33 34.35
N MET A 801 12.79 -37.15 34.24
CA MET A 801 11.62 -36.76 35.02
C MET A 801 10.35 -37.55 34.65
N LEU A 802 10.11 -37.79 33.36
CA LEU A 802 8.89 -38.47 32.91
C LEU A 802 8.89 -39.97 33.16
N GLY A 803 10.04 -40.65 33.07
CA GLY A 803 10.17 -42.09 33.34
C GLY A 803 9.20 -42.99 32.56
N GLY A 804 9.27 -44.32 32.78
CA GLY A 804 8.16 -45.26 32.53
C GLY A 804 7.48 -45.25 31.15
N GLY A 805 8.21 -45.14 30.02
CA GLY A 805 7.61 -45.21 28.67
C GLY A 805 6.89 -43.94 28.21
N SER A 806 6.66 -42.97 29.12
CA SER A 806 5.96 -41.72 28.81
C SER A 806 6.78 -40.76 27.96
N TRP A 807 8.12 -40.81 28.08
CA TRP A 807 9.02 -40.08 27.17
C TRP A 807 8.91 -40.62 25.74
N GLU A 808 8.96 -41.94 25.58
CA GLU A 808 8.85 -42.63 24.29
C GLU A 808 7.49 -42.35 23.64
N LEU A 809 6.41 -42.34 24.43
CA LEU A 809 5.08 -41.95 23.97
C LEU A 809 5.04 -40.49 23.49
N CYS A 810 5.64 -39.56 24.24
CA CYS A 810 5.71 -38.15 23.85
C CYS A 810 6.49 -37.97 22.53
N ILE A 811 7.66 -38.61 22.37
CA ILE A 811 8.44 -38.54 21.14
C ILE A 811 7.68 -39.15 19.96
N ALA A 812 6.93 -40.24 20.17
CA ALA A 812 6.13 -40.86 19.13
C ALA A 812 5.00 -39.95 18.58
N THR A 813 4.54 -38.96 19.36
CA THR A 813 3.54 -37.97 18.90
C THR A 813 4.11 -36.82 18.05
N LEU A 814 5.43 -36.80 17.84
CA LEU A 814 6.09 -35.77 17.04
C LEU A 814 6.05 -36.16 15.56
N GLU A 815 5.17 -35.52 14.80
CA GLU A 815 5.16 -35.56 13.33
C GLU A 815 5.86 -34.32 12.76
N PRO A 816 6.63 -34.43 11.66
CA PRO A 816 7.01 -35.65 10.91
C PRO A 816 8.12 -36.49 11.57
N GLN A 817 8.34 -37.74 11.14
CA GLN A 817 9.46 -38.61 11.59
C GLN A 817 10.85 -37.95 11.54
N ALA A 818 11.05 -36.96 10.66
CA ALA A 818 12.30 -36.17 10.60
C ALA A 818 12.59 -35.42 11.91
N VAL A 819 11.55 -34.92 12.59
CA VAL A 819 11.65 -34.26 13.91
C VAL A 819 12.10 -35.25 14.97
N GLN A 820 11.55 -36.46 14.96
CA GLN A 820 11.95 -37.54 15.88
C GLN A 820 13.43 -37.90 15.70
N ARG A 821 13.90 -38.01 14.45
CA ARG A 821 15.31 -38.30 14.13
C ARG A 821 16.25 -37.18 14.57
N ARG A 822 15.87 -35.91 14.37
CA ARG A 822 16.68 -34.76 14.82
C ARG A 822 16.84 -34.73 16.33
N ILE A 823 15.77 -34.95 17.09
CA ILE A 823 15.84 -35.03 18.55
C ILE A 823 16.70 -36.22 19.00
N ALA A 824 16.58 -37.39 18.38
CA ALA A 824 17.44 -38.53 18.67
C ALA A 824 18.93 -38.26 18.36
N PHE A 825 19.21 -37.46 17.33
CA PHE A 825 20.57 -37.01 16.98
C PHE A 825 21.14 -36.03 18.01
N SER A 826 20.32 -35.14 18.57
CA SER A 826 20.72 -34.21 19.65
C SER A 826 21.22 -34.94 20.91
N PHE A 827 20.78 -36.18 21.17
CA PHE A 827 21.29 -37.01 22.27
C PHE A 827 22.63 -37.73 21.96
N SER A 828 23.02 -37.86 20.68
CA SER A 828 24.03 -38.85 20.24
C SER A 828 25.42 -38.26 19.96
N PHE A 829 25.58 -36.94 19.87
CA PHE A 829 26.83 -36.31 19.44
C PHE A 829 28.02 -36.50 20.43
N PHE A 830 27.75 -36.87 21.68
CA PHE A 830 28.80 -37.17 22.65
C PHE A 830 29.55 -38.49 22.35
N PHE A 831 28.93 -39.43 21.63
CA PHE A 831 29.56 -40.72 21.31
C PHE A 831 30.32 -40.70 19.97
N ASP A 832 29.88 -39.89 19.00
CA ASP A 832 30.48 -39.92 17.67
C ASP A 832 31.75 -39.08 17.53
N CYS A 833 31.99 -38.03 18.32
CA CYS A 833 33.31 -37.36 18.31
C CYS A 833 34.44 -38.30 18.79
N LEU A 834 34.18 -39.16 19.78
CA LEU A 834 35.18 -40.14 20.23
C LEU A 834 35.36 -41.26 19.19
N ARG A 835 34.27 -41.64 18.51
CA ARG A 835 34.30 -42.64 17.44
C ARG A 835 34.98 -42.11 16.17
N TRP A 836 34.79 -40.83 15.83
CA TRP A 836 35.43 -40.15 14.71
C TRP A 836 36.91 -39.91 14.99
N ILE A 837 37.31 -39.47 16.20
CA ILE A 837 38.74 -39.32 16.55
C ILE A 837 39.46 -40.68 16.52
N ILE A 838 38.80 -41.75 16.98
CA ILE A 838 39.35 -43.12 16.90
C ILE A 838 39.38 -43.61 15.44
N PHE A 839 38.35 -43.33 14.63
CA PHE A 839 38.32 -43.69 13.21
C PHE A 839 39.35 -42.92 12.38
N SER A 840 39.50 -41.60 12.58
CA SER A 840 40.50 -40.77 11.89
C SER A 840 41.92 -41.21 12.20
N SER A 841 42.19 -41.64 13.44
CA SER A 841 43.50 -42.16 13.86
C SER A 841 43.83 -43.53 13.25
N ILE A 842 42.82 -44.35 12.96
CA ILE A 842 42.97 -45.67 12.33
C ILE A 842 43.01 -45.56 10.78
N PHE A 843 42.27 -44.60 10.19
CA PHE A 843 42.21 -44.41 8.74
C PHE A 843 43.50 -43.80 8.16
N LEU A 844 44.23 -42.98 8.94
CA LEU A 844 45.55 -42.46 8.57
C LEU A 844 46.66 -43.52 8.54
N ILE A 845 46.45 -44.69 9.15
CA ILE A 845 47.43 -45.78 9.16
C ILE A 845 47.23 -46.75 7.97
N PHE A 846 46.06 -46.78 7.31
CA PHE A 846 45.70 -47.87 6.39
C PHE A 846 45.37 -47.54 4.92
N SER A 847 45.47 -46.30 4.45
CA SER A 847 45.10 -46.00 3.05
C SER A 847 46.27 -45.44 2.21
N ARG A 848 47.14 -46.35 1.76
CA ARG A 848 47.86 -46.18 0.48
C ARG A 848 46.97 -46.72 -0.65
N ARG A 849 46.68 -45.84 -1.61
CA ARG A 849 46.27 -46.05 -3.03
C ARG A 849 44.77 -46.21 -3.38
N PRO A 850 44.39 -45.82 -4.62
CA PRO A 850 43.10 -45.20 -4.93
C PRO A 850 42.23 -45.93 -5.99
N LEU A 851 41.03 -45.36 -6.20
CA LEU A 851 40.13 -45.43 -7.37
C LEU A 851 39.22 -46.66 -7.57
N LEU A 852 37.89 -46.44 -7.48
CA LEU A 852 36.84 -46.62 -8.52
C LEU A 852 35.47 -47.09 -7.99
N SER A 853 34.44 -46.29 -8.34
CA SER A 853 33.01 -46.59 -8.59
C SER A 853 32.18 -47.40 -7.57
N VAL A 854 30.98 -46.91 -7.21
CA VAL A 854 29.68 -47.33 -7.78
C VAL A 854 28.54 -46.44 -7.23
N VAL A 855 27.62 -46.11 -8.12
CA VAL A 855 26.41 -45.28 -8.02
C VAL A 855 25.20 -46.10 -7.52
N ALA A 856 24.18 -45.38 -7.03
CA ALA A 856 22.75 -45.73 -6.91
C ALA A 856 22.25 -46.26 -5.56
N CYS A 857 21.35 -45.50 -4.91
CA CYS A 857 19.90 -45.74 -4.94
C CYS A 857 19.21 -44.91 -3.82
N ALA A 858 18.19 -44.10 -4.18
CA ALA A 858 16.87 -44.09 -3.53
C ALA A 858 16.13 -42.76 -3.81
N ALA A 859 15.20 -42.83 -4.75
CA ALA A 859 14.07 -41.93 -4.84
C ALA A 859 12.98 -42.39 -3.86
N SER A 860 12.31 -41.43 -3.21
CA SER A 860 10.89 -41.39 -2.81
C SER A 860 10.74 -40.56 -1.54
N ILE A 861 9.89 -39.52 -1.54
CA ILE A 861 8.95 -39.16 -0.46
C ILE A 861 7.99 -38.07 -0.99
N GLU A 862 6.75 -38.21 -0.53
CA GLU A 862 5.48 -37.67 -1.03
C GLU A 862 5.26 -36.16 -0.81
N SER A 863 4.41 -35.60 -1.67
CA SER A 863 3.85 -34.26 -1.60
C SER A 863 2.69 -34.19 -0.60
N VAL A 864 2.70 -33.17 0.26
CA VAL A 864 1.54 -32.77 1.07
C VAL A 864 1.14 -31.36 0.63
N VAL A 865 -0.02 -31.28 -0.01
CA VAL A 865 -0.73 -30.07 -0.40
C VAL A 865 -1.32 -29.40 0.84
N ARG A 866 -1.05 -28.11 1.06
CA ARG A 866 -1.81 -27.25 1.99
C ARG A 866 -2.38 -26.08 1.20
N GLY A 867 -3.69 -26.08 1.02
CA GLY A 867 -4.45 -24.90 0.58
C GLY A 867 -4.79 -24.00 1.77
N LEU A 868 -4.74 -22.68 1.53
CA LEU A 868 -5.22 -21.58 2.38
C LEU A 868 -5.58 -20.44 1.40
N HIS A 869 -6.85 -20.30 1.02
CA HIS A 869 -7.88 -19.41 1.57
C HIS A 869 -7.54 -17.91 1.56
N SER A 870 -8.34 -17.20 0.75
CA SER A 870 -8.24 -15.80 0.34
C SER A 870 -8.66 -14.80 1.42
N THR A 871 -8.07 -13.61 1.36
CA THR A 871 -8.57 -12.40 2.02
C THR A 871 -8.85 -11.31 0.99
N ARG A 872 -10.11 -11.28 0.55
CA ARG A 872 -10.96 -10.15 0.11
C ARG A 872 -10.30 -8.75 0.08
N MET A 873 -10.24 -8.16 -1.11
CA MET A 873 -10.06 -6.71 -1.32
C MET A 873 -11.36 -5.97 -0.94
N LYS A 874 -11.21 -4.86 -0.21
CA LYS A 874 -12.28 -3.89 0.07
C LYS A 874 -12.09 -2.71 -0.88
N ARG A 875 -13.13 -2.42 -1.67
CA ARG A 875 -13.25 -1.28 -2.58
C ARG A 875 -13.11 0.06 -1.88
N MET A 876 -12.69 1.07 -2.65
CA MET A 876 -13.29 2.41 -2.61
C MET A 876 -13.38 2.96 -4.03
N GLY A 877 -14.60 3.26 -4.46
CA GLY A 877 -14.89 4.25 -5.50
C GLY A 877 -15.25 5.59 -4.85
N GLU A 878 -15.35 6.61 -5.70
CA GLU A 878 -15.71 8.01 -5.43
C GLU A 878 -14.61 8.89 -4.82
N HIS A 879 -13.96 9.69 -5.67
CA HIS A 879 -13.86 11.15 -5.46
C HIS A 879 -13.63 11.85 -6.81
N GLY A 880 -14.65 12.60 -7.25
CA GLY A 880 -14.60 13.47 -8.41
C GLY A 880 -13.78 14.74 -8.17
N HIS A 881 -13.06 15.14 -9.22
CA HIS A 881 -12.37 16.42 -9.31
C HIS A 881 -13.36 17.59 -9.28
N ASP A 882 -13.11 18.57 -8.41
CA ASP A 882 -13.16 20.00 -8.73
C ASP A 882 -12.90 20.86 -7.48
N GLU A 883 -11.67 21.40 -7.35
CA GLU A 883 -11.53 22.79 -6.90
C GLU A 883 -10.19 23.43 -7.33
N PRO A 884 -10.19 24.72 -7.73
CA PRO A 884 -9.02 25.39 -8.29
C PRO A 884 -8.40 26.37 -7.28
N PHE A 885 -7.19 26.14 -6.79
CA PHE A 885 -6.37 27.21 -6.20
C PHE A 885 -4.87 26.96 -6.41
N TYR A 886 -4.41 27.36 -7.59
CA TYR A 886 -3.02 27.73 -7.83
C TYR A 886 -2.93 29.26 -7.78
N LEU A 887 -2.56 29.84 -6.62
CA LEU A 887 -1.85 31.12 -6.55
C LEU A 887 -1.47 31.46 -5.09
N HIS A 888 -0.32 30.98 -4.61
CA HIS A 888 0.61 31.84 -3.85
C HIS A 888 1.95 31.16 -3.56
N ALA A 889 2.98 31.51 -4.35
CA ALA A 889 4.33 31.84 -3.85
C ALA A 889 5.28 32.18 -5.02
N LYS A 890 4.93 33.18 -5.84
CA LYS A 890 5.85 33.77 -6.84
C LYS A 890 6.80 34.83 -6.23
N HIS A 891 7.10 34.76 -4.93
CA HIS A 891 7.95 35.75 -4.24
C HIS A 891 8.89 35.16 -3.16
N MET A 892 9.45 33.95 -3.35
CA MET A 892 10.56 33.46 -2.50
C MET A 892 11.78 32.90 -3.24
N TYR A 893 11.92 33.14 -4.55
CA TYR A 893 13.16 32.80 -5.26
C TYR A 893 13.92 34.07 -5.68
N ASN A 894 14.89 34.43 -4.85
CA ASN A 894 16.03 35.23 -5.26
C ASN A 894 16.91 34.33 -6.16
N LEU A 895 16.57 34.27 -7.45
CA LEU A 895 17.07 33.31 -8.46
C LEU A 895 18.56 33.42 -8.82
N ASP A 896 19.35 34.23 -8.12
CA ASP A 896 20.80 34.36 -8.35
C ASP A 896 21.68 33.60 -7.33
N ARG A 897 21.09 32.85 -6.39
CA ARG A 897 21.85 31.99 -5.46
C ARG A 897 21.14 30.67 -5.18
N MET A 898 21.22 29.73 -6.11
CA MET A 898 21.26 28.28 -5.86
C MET A 898 21.49 27.56 -7.20
N LYS A 899 22.68 27.74 -7.77
CA LYS A 899 23.28 26.74 -8.66
C LYS A 899 23.74 25.58 -7.77
N TYR A 900 23.58 24.35 -8.25
CA TYR A 900 23.96 23.06 -7.65
C TYR A 900 22.84 22.26 -6.98
N GLN A 901 22.15 21.50 -7.84
CA GLN A 901 21.99 20.05 -7.80
C GLN A 901 21.30 19.43 -6.58
N LYS A 902 20.09 18.91 -6.79
CA LYS A 902 19.63 17.64 -6.20
C LYS A 902 18.72 16.91 -7.16
N LEU A 903 18.97 15.62 -7.32
CA LEU A 903 17.99 14.65 -7.77
C LEU A 903 18.32 13.25 -7.26
N THR A 904 17.27 12.49 -7.02
CA THR A 904 17.11 11.52 -5.93
C THR A 904 16.74 10.13 -6.43
N MET A 905 17.57 9.14 -6.08
CA MET A 905 17.15 7.75 -5.89
C MET A 905 16.15 7.66 -4.72
N THR A 906 15.19 6.74 -4.78
CA THR A 906 14.30 6.38 -3.66
C THR A 906 15.13 6.09 -2.40
N LEU A 907 14.88 6.82 -1.31
CA LEU A 907 15.55 6.60 -0.02
C LEU A 907 15.31 5.18 0.52
N GLY A 908 14.17 4.56 0.16
CA GLY A 908 13.85 3.16 0.43
C GLY A 908 14.73 2.18 -0.35
N VAL A 909 15.00 2.44 -1.63
CA VAL A 909 15.92 1.64 -2.45
C VAL A 909 17.34 1.80 -1.93
N LEU A 910 17.80 3.03 -1.62
CA LEU A 910 19.11 3.26 -1.02
C LEU A 910 19.27 2.55 0.34
N THR A 911 18.21 2.50 1.14
CA THR A 911 18.18 1.86 2.46
C THR A 911 18.22 0.34 2.34
N ALA A 912 17.31 -0.26 1.58
CA ALA A 912 17.25 -1.71 1.36
C ALA A 912 18.59 -2.20 0.76
N PHE A 913 19.14 -1.41 -0.15
CA PHE A 913 20.43 -1.66 -0.78
C PHE A 913 21.63 -1.58 0.17
N SER A 914 21.66 -0.58 1.05
CA SER A 914 22.75 -0.38 2.01
C SER A 914 22.75 -1.45 3.11
N ILE A 915 21.57 -1.93 3.51
CA ILE A 915 21.39 -2.94 4.57
C ILE A 915 21.56 -4.36 4.02
N GLY A 916 20.97 -4.68 2.86
CA GLY A 916 21.01 -6.02 2.24
C GLY A 916 22.40 -6.40 1.70
N VAL A 917 23.14 -5.44 1.14
CA VAL A 917 24.43 -5.72 0.47
C VAL A 917 25.62 -5.21 1.28
N GLY A 918 25.54 -4.04 1.91
CA GLY A 918 26.70 -3.42 2.59
C GLY A 918 27.15 -4.15 3.85
N VAL A 919 26.21 -4.62 4.67
CA VAL A 919 26.47 -5.21 5.99
C VAL A 919 27.08 -6.63 5.89
N PRO A 920 26.57 -7.55 5.06
CA PRO A 920 27.19 -8.87 4.89
C PRO A 920 28.58 -8.79 4.25
N VAL A 921 28.77 -7.86 3.29
CA VAL A 921 30.06 -7.62 2.61
C VAL A 921 31.12 -7.12 3.58
N TYR A 922 30.77 -6.14 4.42
CA TYR A 922 31.68 -5.63 5.43
C TYR A 922 32.05 -6.74 6.44
N ALA A 923 31.07 -7.55 6.86
CA ALA A 923 31.30 -8.69 7.76
C ALA A 923 32.23 -9.75 7.14
N VAL A 924 32.08 -10.08 5.86
CA VAL A 924 32.93 -11.04 5.15
C VAL A 924 34.34 -10.47 4.92
N ILE A 925 34.48 -9.22 4.49
CA ILE A 925 35.78 -8.55 4.33
C ILE A 925 36.51 -8.42 5.68
N PHE A 926 35.78 -8.14 6.76
CA PHE A 926 36.31 -8.06 8.12
C PHE A 926 36.79 -9.43 8.62
N GLN A 927 36.03 -10.50 8.36
CA GLN A 927 36.43 -11.89 8.69
C GLN A 927 37.64 -12.36 7.87
N GLN A 928 37.70 -12.05 6.57
CA GLN A 928 38.84 -12.38 5.71
C GLN A 928 40.12 -11.63 6.11
N LYS A 929 40.02 -10.34 6.49
CA LYS A 929 41.17 -9.57 7.02
C LYS A 929 41.65 -10.05 8.39
N LYS A 930 40.75 -10.65 9.20
CA LYS A 930 41.09 -11.27 10.49
C LYS A 930 41.76 -12.63 10.30
N ALA A 931 41.35 -13.39 9.29
CA ALA A 931 41.95 -14.68 8.93
C ALA A 931 43.34 -14.54 8.26
N GLY A 932 43.64 -13.42 7.59
CA GLY A 932 44.95 -13.14 6.98
C GLY A 932 46.02 -12.56 7.93
N LYS A 933 45.72 -12.46 9.25
CA LYS A 933 46.67 -12.00 10.29
C LYS A 933 46.90 -13.03 11.41
N LEU A 934 46.50 -14.28 11.19
CA LEU A 934 46.97 -15.48 11.88
C LEU A 934 47.75 -16.33 10.86
#